data_AF-A0A1V0UT85-F1
#
_entry.id   AF-A0A1V0UT85-F1
#
_cell.length_a   1.000
_cell.length_b   1.000
_cell.length_c   1.000
_cell.angle_alpha   90.00
_cell.angle_beta   90.00
_cell.angle_gamma   90.00
#
_symmetry.space_group_name_H-M   'P 1'
#
loop_
_entity.id
_entity.type
_entity.pdbx_description
1 polymer ?
#
loop_
_entity_poly.entity_id
_entity_poly.type
_entity_poly.pdbx_seq_one_letter_code
_entity_poly.pdbx_strand_id
1 'polypeptide(L)'
;MVQVDSKDYPTIRSWETKVSAMPNIPRGEKGFQNSLRYILTALKNKTPVKTPISIEGSKSTNTLEDLYIKLRPSGFVKKLITGWEISVDADKWLESEDNLYLAALLTAHIRYFSEILAVLKENPATSRVIQDIASNQYKLSWKTKSEIHARLNWLKDLGLIKYEDFSMKYSITDLGKELLEKVGYFKAEELKSYTDQTMDEKGVPISSWALEMCRLDENDKKNRKASIGYYPGSIQDIHNTVLDYLLMMDNPTELSTIAEYSSVTFGISESSTRTFISSLINLEVIERKTRTLFQTSELGHKFPTENFEIDFACCINKKFAFVFEILLELEKEELSAKQLAVIAKVSHGFPNEKTNEIHKRLHILENAKLIQETGVHLYGLTNRGKNFCKKLKSCYLNIEGGKIESEILEVKDSNESITELLNEIRISSRHSSDPDRFEESLARSFTLLGFKSEWLGGSGKTDILIQAPTSPKFAYTVAVDAKTTYSGGVTESQLNFDTLVEHRKKHNADFSLVVGREFQGERVNQRAINHGIALLDVEQLEYLIKMHLEVPLKSDSYRKLFSQKGIVDIQIIEEDRRKIIRDGNLLKAIMKCLYEESDDPLTEGIMQPKEIYLLLKNQSIFKTLPTIDEIKQMLEFLSSPLIGCIGITKEGYYALGSLIDAAQKFDFYLKACTEN
;
A
#
# COMPACT_ATOMS: atom_id res chain seq x y z
N MET A 1 -0.37 -46.22 -29.69
CA MET A 1 0.69 -45.41 -29.06
C MET A 1 2.00 -45.63 -29.78
N VAL A 2 2.48 -44.60 -30.46
CA VAL A 2 3.84 -44.55 -31.01
C VAL A 2 4.62 -43.58 -30.13
N GLN A 3 5.69 -44.05 -29.49
CA GLN A 3 6.50 -43.19 -28.64
C GLN A 3 7.23 -42.15 -29.50
N VAL A 4 7.07 -40.88 -29.16
CA VAL A 4 7.73 -39.76 -29.86
C VAL A 4 9.18 -39.68 -29.39
N ASP A 5 10.12 -39.42 -30.30
CA ASP A 5 11.52 -39.20 -29.92
C ASP A 5 11.63 -38.01 -28.96
N SER A 6 12.42 -38.14 -27.90
CA SER A 6 12.72 -37.05 -26.97
C SER A 6 13.25 -35.77 -27.64
N LYS A 7 13.93 -35.87 -28.79
CA LYS A 7 14.42 -34.70 -29.56
C LYS A 7 13.29 -33.85 -30.13
N ASP A 8 12.13 -34.46 -30.30
CA ASP A 8 10.94 -33.88 -30.87
C ASP A 8 10.00 -33.30 -29.80
N TYR A 9 10.39 -33.35 -28.51
CA TYR A 9 9.60 -32.82 -27.41
C TYR A 9 9.51 -31.28 -27.49
N PRO A 10 8.41 -30.68 -27.01
CA PRO A 10 8.24 -29.24 -27.02
C PRO A 10 9.37 -28.51 -26.29
N THR A 11 9.88 -27.44 -26.89
CA THR A 11 10.89 -26.59 -26.24
C THR A 11 10.33 -26.01 -24.94
N ILE A 12 11.06 -26.21 -23.85
CA ILE A 12 10.65 -25.72 -22.54
C ILE A 12 10.70 -24.21 -22.53
N ARG A 13 9.58 -23.58 -22.20
CA ARG A 13 9.50 -22.14 -22.05
C ARG A 13 10.25 -21.67 -20.81
N SER A 14 10.69 -20.41 -20.85
CA SER A 14 11.26 -19.77 -19.68
C SER A 14 10.27 -19.72 -18.51
N TRP A 15 10.79 -19.68 -17.28
CA TRP A 15 9.94 -19.73 -16.08
C TRP A 15 8.86 -18.63 -16.04
N GLU A 16 9.17 -17.37 -16.41
CA GLU A 16 8.19 -16.27 -16.50
C GLU A 16 7.10 -16.49 -17.54
N THR A 17 7.41 -17.13 -18.67
CA THR A 17 6.43 -17.33 -19.76
C THR A 17 5.57 -18.58 -19.57
N LYS A 18 5.93 -19.45 -18.60
CA LYS A 18 5.06 -20.53 -18.15
C LYS A 18 3.87 -19.99 -17.37
N VAL A 19 2.71 -20.62 -17.56
CA VAL A 19 1.48 -20.25 -16.85
C VAL A 19 1.40 -20.93 -15.49
N SER A 20 0.81 -20.25 -14.51
CA SER A 20 0.67 -20.79 -13.15
C SER A 20 -0.54 -21.68 -12.96
N ALA A 21 -1.58 -21.59 -13.80
CA ALA A 21 -2.80 -22.39 -13.63
C ALA A 21 -2.71 -23.68 -14.44
N MET A 22 -3.10 -24.81 -13.84
CA MET A 22 -3.29 -26.05 -14.59
C MET A 22 -4.55 -25.95 -15.48
N PRO A 23 -4.56 -26.60 -16.66
CA PRO A 23 -5.75 -26.68 -17.49
C PRO A 23 -6.90 -27.35 -16.74
N ASN A 24 -7.93 -26.55 -16.46
CA ASN A 24 -9.11 -26.97 -15.68
C ASN A 24 -10.20 -27.53 -16.60
N ILE A 25 -9.96 -28.74 -17.10
CA ILE A 25 -10.94 -29.50 -17.88
C ILE A 25 -11.64 -30.54 -16.99
N PRO A 26 -12.78 -31.09 -17.41
CA PRO A 26 -13.46 -32.11 -16.62
C PRO A 26 -12.62 -33.39 -16.58
N ARG A 27 -12.46 -33.98 -15.39
CA ARG A 27 -11.80 -35.29 -15.21
C ARG A 27 -12.87 -36.38 -15.31
N GLY A 28 -12.91 -37.09 -16.44
CA GLY A 28 -13.77 -38.27 -16.58
C GLY A 28 -13.24 -39.49 -15.81
N GLU A 29 -13.99 -40.60 -15.82
CA GLU A 29 -13.58 -41.85 -15.15
C GLU A 29 -12.25 -42.39 -15.68
N LYS A 30 -11.98 -42.15 -16.97
CA LYS A 30 -10.76 -42.57 -17.68
C LYS A 30 -9.62 -41.55 -17.58
N GLY A 31 -9.75 -40.55 -16.69
CA GLY A 31 -8.71 -39.55 -16.42
C GLY A 31 -8.64 -38.38 -17.42
N PHE A 32 -7.71 -37.47 -17.15
CA PHE A 32 -7.57 -36.24 -17.91
C PHE A 32 -7.12 -36.42 -19.36
N GLN A 33 -6.21 -37.36 -19.67
CA GLN A 33 -5.75 -37.57 -21.05
C GLN A 33 -6.90 -37.92 -22.02
N ASN A 34 -7.85 -38.75 -21.58
CA ASN A 34 -9.00 -39.13 -22.39
C ASN A 34 -9.98 -37.98 -22.57
N SER A 35 -10.18 -37.21 -21.50
CA SER A 35 -11.02 -36.01 -21.52
C SER A 35 -10.47 -34.97 -22.50
N LEU A 36 -9.16 -34.73 -22.49
CA LEU A 36 -8.47 -33.82 -23.40
C LEU A 36 -8.55 -34.32 -24.86
N ARG A 37 -8.35 -35.62 -25.10
CA ARG A 37 -8.48 -36.23 -26.44
C ARG A 37 -9.86 -36.02 -27.04
N TYR A 38 -10.90 -36.19 -26.24
CA TYR A 38 -12.28 -35.95 -26.66
C TYR A 38 -12.49 -34.48 -27.07
N ILE A 39 -12.02 -33.54 -26.26
CA ILE A 39 -12.13 -32.09 -26.51
C ILE A 39 -11.38 -31.69 -27.80
N LEU A 40 -10.14 -32.12 -27.97
CA LEU A 40 -9.33 -31.77 -29.14
C LEU A 40 -9.84 -32.41 -30.43
N THR A 41 -10.34 -33.65 -30.36
CA THR A 41 -10.98 -34.31 -31.51
C THR A 41 -12.23 -33.55 -31.95
N ALA A 42 -13.03 -33.03 -31.02
CA ALA A 42 -14.20 -32.22 -31.34
C ALA A 42 -13.81 -30.93 -32.09
N LEU A 43 -12.67 -30.32 -31.73
CA LEU A 43 -12.11 -29.17 -32.44
C LEU A 43 -11.66 -29.54 -33.86
N LYS A 44 -10.92 -30.66 -34.02
CA LYS A 44 -10.45 -31.16 -35.33
C LYS A 44 -11.63 -31.47 -36.27
N ASN A 45 -12.73 -31.97 -35.71
CA ASN A 45 -13.98 -32.24 -36.42
C ASN A 45 -14.85 -30.98 -36.68
N LYS A 46 -14.36 -29.77 -36.33
CA LYS A 46 -15.06 -28.49 -36.51
C LYS A 46 -16.44 -28.45 -35.84
N THR A 47 -16.57 -29.10 -34.69
CA THR A 47 -17.80 -29.08 -33.90
C THR A 47 -18.13 -27.65 -33.45
N PRO A 48 -19.39 -27.18 -33.51
CA PRO A 48 -19.75 -25.83 -33.09
C PRO A 48 -19.32 -25.52 -31.65
N VAL A 49 -18.73 -24.34 -31.42
CA VAL A 49 -18.10 -23.99 -30.14
C VAL A 49 -19.07 -23.89 -28.96
N LYS A 50 -20.37 -23.65 -29.23
CA LYS A 50 -21.43 -23.60 -28.21
C LYS A 50 -21.95 -24.97 -27.79
N THR A 51 -21.47 -26.05 -28.39
CA THR A 51 -21.90 -27.41 -28.06
C THR A 51 -21.43 -27.76 -26.65
N PRO A 52 -22.34 -28.13 -25.72
CA PRO A 52 -21.96 -28.68 -24.43
C PRO A 52 -21.37 -30.08 -24.63
N ILE A 53 -20.30 -30.39 -23.90
CA ILE A 53 -19.71 -31.74 -23.94
C ILE A 53 -20.12 -32.56 -22.73
N SER A 54 -20.40 -33.84 -22.94
CA SER A 54 -20.63 -34.81 -21.88
C SER A 54 -19.41 -35.73 -21.77
N ILE A 55 -18.69 -35.62 -20.66
CA ILE A 55 -17.57 -36.52 -20.34
C ILE A 55 -18.05 -37.51 -19.29
N GLU A 56 -17.97 -38.81 -19.61
CA GLU A 56 -18.34 -39.90 -18.71
C GLU A 56 -17.61 -39.79 -17.35
N GLY A 57 -18.36 -39.82 -16.25
CA GLY A 57 -17.85 -39.61 -14.89
C GLY A 57 -17.77 -38.15 -14.43
N SER A 58 -18.13 -37.18 -15.29
CA SER A 58 -18.14 -35.76 -14.96
C SER A 58 -19.54 -35.16 -15.01
N LYS A 59 -19.83 -34.24 -14.08
CA LYS A 59 -21.07 -33.42 -14.07
C LYS A 59 -20.90 -32.07 -14.75
N SER A 60 -19.79 -31.83 -15.44
CA SER A 60 -19.54 -30.55 -16.12
C SER A 60 -20.54 -30.34 -17.26
N THR A 61 -21.07 -29.12 -17.35
CA THR A 61 -21.96 -28.66 -18.42
C THR A 61 -21.25 -27.65 -19.35
N ASN A 62 -19.91 -27.59 -19.31
CA ASN A 62 -19.15 -26.63 -20.08
C ASN A 62 -19.31 -26.83 -21.60
N THR A 63 -19.33 -25.71 -22.31
CA THR A 63 -19.26 -25.69 -23.77
C THR A 63 -17.84 -25.93 -24.26
N LEU A 64 -17.68 -26.29 -25.54
CA LEU A 64 -16.36 -26.37 -26.18
C LEU A 64 -15.59 -25.04 -26.08
N GLU A 65 -16.28 -23.90 -26.23
CA GLU A 65 -15.68 -22.58 -26.10
C GLU A 65 -15.10 -22.34 -24.69
N ASP A 66 -15.86 -22.65 -23.64
CA ASP A 66 -15.37 -22.52 -22.25
C ASP A 66 -14.09 -23.33 -22.02
N LEU A 67 -13.99 -24.50 -22.64
CA LEU A 67 -12.87 -25.41 -22.48
C LEU A 67 -11.65 -24.97 -23.31
N TYR A 68 -11.85 -24.45 -24.52
CA TYR A 68 -10.77 -23.86 -25.30
C TYR A 68 -10.16 -22.65 -24.61
N ILE A 69 -10.97 -21.81 -23.96
CA ILE A 69 -10.47 -20.69 -23.13
C ILE A 69 -9.56 -21.20 -22.01
N LYS A 70 -9.93 -22.31 -21.35
CA LYS A 70 -9.13 -22.91 -20.26
C LYS A 70 -7.88 -23.65 -20.75
N LEU A 71 -7.88 -24.15 -21.98
CA LEU A 71 -6.76 -24.89 -22.59
C LEU A 71 -5.73 -23.97 -23.28
N ARG A 72 -6.15 -22.79 -23.74
CA ARG A 72 -5.30 -21.81 -24.44
C ARG A 72 -4.01 -21.46 -23.67
N PRO A 73 -4.04 -21.16 -22.36
CA PRO A 73 -2.82 -20.77 -21.63
C PRO A 73 -1.76 -21.87 -21.60
N SER A 74 -2.19 -23.14 -21.65
CA SER A 74 -1.32 -24.31 -21.64
C SER A 74 -0.79 -24.69 -23.02
N GLY A 75 -1.10 -23.91 -24.06
CA GLY A 75 -0.54 -24.08 -25.41
C GLY A 75 -1.25 -25.12 -26.28
N PHE A 76 -2.37 -25.70 -25.86
CA PHE A 76 -3.07 -26.73 -26.66
C PHE A 76 -3.86 -26.17 -27.85
N VAL A 77 -4.38 -24.94 -27.71
CA VAL A 77 -5.22 -24.29 -28.72
C VAL A 77 -4.85 -22.82 -28.88
N LYS A 78 -5.09 -22.27 -30.07
CA LYS A 78 -4.88 -20.86 -30.42
C LYS A 78 -6.22 -20.22 -30.79
N LYS A 79 -6.37 -18.93 -30.49
CA LYS A 79 -7.53 -18.12 -30.92
C LYS A 79 -7.09 -17.20 -32.04
N LEU A 80 -7.67 -17.38 -33.22
CA LEU A 80 -7.52 -16.56 -34.42
C LEU A 80 -8.75 -15.67 -34.61
N ILE A 81 -8.66 -14.69 -35.52
CA ILE A 81 -9.82 -13.88 -35.95
C ILE A 81 -10.94 -14.78 -36.52
N THR A 82 -10.55 -15.88 -37.16
CA THR A 82 -11.45 -16.84 -37.82
C THR A 82 -11.99 -17.93 -36.88
N GLY A 83 -11.57 -17.99 -35.61
CA GLY A 83 -12.04 -18.98 -34.64
C GLY A 83 -10.92 -19.62 -33.81
N TRP A 84 -11.10 -20.89 -33.46
CA TRP A 84 -10.15 -21.68 -32.66
C TRP A 84 -9.40 -22.69 -33.52
N GLU A 85 -8.12 -22.89 -33.24
CA GLU A 85 -7.25 -23.84 -33.93
C GLU A 85 -6.45 -24.69 -32.92
N ILE A 86 -6.19 -25.95 -33.25
CA ILE A 86 -5.32 -26.83 -32.47
C ILE A 86 -3.85 -26.43 -32.68
N SER A 87 -3.02 -26.50 -31.63
CA SER A 87 -1.59 -26.25 -31.80
C SER A 87 -0.88 -27.45 -32.44
N VAL A 88 0.27 -27.20 -33.08
CA VAL A 88 1.09 -28.25 -33.71
C VAL A 88 1.46 -29.34 -32.71
N ASP A 89 1.86 -28.95 -31.49
CA ASP A 89 2.21 -29.91 -30.44
C ASP A 89 1.00 -30.72 -29.97
N ALA A 90 -0.17 -30.08 -29.83
CA ALA A 90 -1.38 -30.77 -29.41
C ALA A 90 -1.90 -31.74 -30.47
N ASP A 91 -1.77 -31.42 -31.76
CA ASP A 91 -2.13 -32.30 -32.87
C ASP A 91 -1.17 -33.51 -32.94
N LYS A 92 0.14 -33.27 -32.78
CA LYS A 92 1.16 -34.34 -32.71
C LYS A 92 0.92 -35.29 -31.53
N TRP A 93 0.51 -34.77 -30.38
CA TRP A 93 0.10 -35.60 -29.25
C TRP A 93 -1.17 -36.42 -29.57
N LEU A 94 -2.17 -35.79 -30.20
CA LEU A 94 -3.44 -36.44 -30.52
C LEU A 94 -3.23 -37.67 -31.41
N GLU A 95 -2.31 -37.56 -32.37
CA GLU A 95 -1.93 -38.63 -33.32
C GLU A 95 -1.05 -39.73 -32.70
N SER A 96 -0.02 -39.35 -31.93
CA SER A 96 0.91 -40.32 -31.30
C SER A 96 0.30 -41.08 -30.12
N GLU A 97 -0.62 -40.42 -29.42
CA GLU A 97 -1.18 -40.84 -28.14
C GLU A 97 -0.16 -40.99 -27.01
N ASP A 98 1.02 -40.39 -27.14
CA ASP A 98 2.12 -40.56 -26.19
C ASP A 98 1.92 -39.71 -24.92
N ASN A 99 1.76 -40.38 -23.77
CA ASN A 99 1.58 -39.72 -22.48
C ASN A 99 2.84 -39.00 -22.00
N LEU A 100 4.04 -39.47 -22.35
CA LEU A 100 5.29 -38.78 -22.02
C LEU A 100 5.41 -37.48 -22.83
N TYR A 101 4.99 -37.50 -24.10
CA TYR A 101 4.94 -36.30 -24.92
C TYR A 101 3.94 -35.27 -24.37
N LEU A 102 2.76 -35.70 -23.91
CA LEU A 102 1.80 -34.81 -23.23
C LEU A 102 2.37 -34.22 -21.94
N ALA A 103 3.07 -35.03 -21.15
CA ALA A 103 3.71 -34.57 -19.93
C ALA A 103 4.83 -33.57 -20.21
N ALA A 104 5.58 -33.76 -21.30
CA ALA A 104 6.59 -32.80 -21.78
C ALA A 104 5.94 -31.49 -22.23
N LEU A 105 4.81 -31.56 -22.94
CA LEU A 105 4.04 -30.37 -23.34
C LEU A 105 3.53 -29.57 -22.13
N LEU A 106 3.01 -30.24 -21.11
CA LEU A 106 2.61 -29.61 -19.84
C LEU A 106 3.83 -29.03 -19.11
N THR A 107 4.94 -29.75 -19.06
CA THR A 107 6.20 -29.27 -18.46
C THR A 107 6.71 -28.00 -19.15
N ALA A 108 6.61 -27.93 -20.47
CA ALA A 108 7.04 -26.78 -21.25
C ALA A 108 6.19 -25.53 -20.96
N HIS A 109 4.92 -25.68 -20.59
CA HIS A 109 3.97 -24.57 -20.48
C HIS A 109 3.56 -24.22 -19.06
N ILE A 110 3.63 -25.15 -18.10
CA ILE A 110 3.09 -24.97 -16.75
C ILE A 110 4.21 -24.88 -15.71
N ARG A 111 4.10 -23.90 -14.81
CA ARG A 111 5.00 -23.79 -13.65
C ARG A 111 4.74 -24.91 -12.65
N TYR A 112 5.82 -25.43 -12.08
CA TYR A 112 5.79 -26.36 -10.96
C TYR A 112 5.07 -27.67 -11.30
N PHE A 113 5.42 -28.30 -12.43
CA PHE A 113 4.86 -29.58 -12.88
C PHE A 113 5.91 -30.68 -12.81
N SER A 114 6.99 -30.56 -13.60
CA SER A 114 8.19 -31.41 -13.50
C SER A 114 8.91 -31.22 -12.15
N GLU A 115 8.81 -30.04 -11.56
CA GLU A 115 9.42 -29.73 -10.27
C GLU A 115 8.82 -30.60 -9.14
N ILE A 116 7.54 -31.00 -9.24
CA ILE A 116 6.95 -31.95 -8.29
C ILE A 116 7.63 -33.31 -8.40
N LEU A 117 7.95 -33.76 -9.61
CA LEU A 117 8.68 -35.01 -9.81
C LEU A 117 10.09 -34.92 -9.19
N ALA A 118 10.77 -33.78 -9.34
CA ALA A 118 12.07 -33.56 -8.69
C ALA A 118 11.96 -33.63 -7.15
N VAL A 119 10.94 -33.00 -6.56
CA VAL A 119 10.68 -33.10 -5.11
C VAL A 119 10.46 -34.56 -4.68
N LEU A 120 9.68 -35.31 -5.45
CA LEU A 120 9.34 -36.71 -5.16
C LEU A 120 10.47 -37.70 -5.47
N LYS A 121 11.46 -37.30 -6.27
CA LYS A 121 12.67 -38.09 -6.54
C LYS A 121 13.56 -38.21 -5.31
N GLU A 122 13.61 -37.17 -4.49
CA GLU A 122 14.36 -37.18 -3.23
C GLU A 122 13.69 -38.09 -2.20
N ASN A 123 12.41 -37.86 -1.90
CA ASN A 123 11.64 -38.66 -0.95
C ASN A 123 10.13 -38.61 -1.23
N PRO A 124 9.36 -39.66 -0.91
CA PRO A 124 7.90 -39.60 -0.93
C PRO A 124 7.35 -38.51 0.00
N ALA A 125 6.44 -37.67 -0.51
CA ALA A 125 5.98 -36.46 0.18
C ALA A 125 4.44 -36.35 0.20
N THR A 126 3.90 -35.65 1.21
CA THR A 126 2.47 -35.32 1.27
C THR A 126 2.17 -34.07 0.44
N SER A 127 0.90 -33.84 0.10
CA SER A 127 0.50 -32.63 -0.65
C SER A 127 0.84 -31.33 0.09
N ARG A 128 0.89 -31.34 1.44
CA ARG A 128 1.30 -30.21 2.27
C ARG A 128 2.78 -29.88 2.08
N VAL A 129 3.66 -30.88 2.13
CA VAL A 129 5.11 -30.67 1.94
C VAL A 129 5.39 -30.13 0.53
N ILE A 130 4.71 -30.67 -0.49
CA ILE A 130 4.84 -30.21 -1.88
C ILE A 130 4.36 -28.75 -2.00
N GLN A 131 3.32 -28.35 -1.28
CA GLN A 131 2.82 -26.97 -1.24
C GLN A 131 3.78 -26.02 -0.50
N ASP A 132 4.37 -26.47 0.61
CA ASP A 132 5.32 -25.68 1.39
C ASP A 132 6.59 -25.39 0.56
N ILE A 133 7.08 -26.38 -0.20
CA ILE A 133 8.19 -26.19 -1.15
C ILE A 133 7.80 -25.22 -2.26
N ALA A 134 6.59 -25.35 -2.84
CA ALA A 134 6.10 -24.44 -3.86
C ALA A 134 6.10 -22.98 -3.36
N SER A 135 5.63 -22.77 -2.13
CA SER A 135 5.50 -21.44 -1.52
C SER A 135 6.85 -20.86 -1.12
N ASN A 136 7.68 -21.65 -0.44
CA ASN A 136 8.91 -21.14 0.19
C ASN A 136 10.08 -21.06 -0.80
N GLN A 137 10.23 -22.07 -1.65
CA GLN A 137 11.36 -22.19 -2.58
C GLN A 137 11.02 -21.60 -3.96
N TYR A 138 9.84 -21.93 -4.51
CA TYR A 138 9.43 -21.47 -5.85
C TYR A 138 8.58 -20.20 -5.85
N LYS A 139 8.28 -19.64 -4.66
CA LYS A 139 7.51 -18.39 -4.47
C LYS A 139 6.08 -18.43 -5.05
N LEU A 140 5.49 -19.63 -5.12
CA LEU A 140 4.13 -19.87 -5.59
C LEU A 140 3.16 -19.93 -4.40
N SER A 141 2.73 -18.77 -3.91
CA SER A 141 1.85 -18.62 -2.74
C SER A 141 0.36 -18.87 -3.07
N TRP A 142 0.02 -20.10 -3.49
CA TRP A 142 -1.37 -20.47 -3.74
C TRP A 142 -2.18 -20.56 -2.44
N LYS A 143 -3.25 -19.76 -2.35
CA LYS A 143 -4.13 -19.68 -1.16
C LYS A 143 -4.85 -20.99 -0.85
N THR A 144 -5.07 -21.83 -1.86
CA THR A 144 -5.85 -23.06 -1.76
C THR A 144 -5.03 -24.26 -2.24
N LYS A 145 -5.32 -25.44 -1.69
CA LYS A 145 -4.72 -26.72 -2.11
C LYS A 145 -5.10 -27.15 -3.53
N SER A 146 -6.03 -26.44 -4.19
CA SER A 146 -6.57 -26.79 -5.50
C SER A 146 -5.50 -26.86 -6.59
N GLU A 147 -4.54 -25.94 -6.60
CA GLU A 147 -3.49 -25.89 -7.63
C GLU A 147 -2.51 -27.07 -7.52
N ILE A 148 -2.17 -27.46 -6.29
CA ILE A 148 -1.34 -28.64 -6.01
C ILE A 148 -2.12 -29.91 -6.37
N HIS A 149 -3.36 -30.03 -5.94
CA HIS A 149 -4.19 -31.20 -6.22
C HIS A 149 -4.47 -31.36 -7.72
N ALA A 150 -4.64 -30.27 -8.47
CA ALA A 150 -4.80 -30.33 -9.92
C ALA A 150 -3.57 -30.96 -10.60
N ARG A 151 -2.37 -30.52 -10.23
CA ARG A 151 -1.09 -31.07 -10.73
C ARG A 151 -0.91 -32.53 -10.36
N LEU A 152 -1.14 -32.87 -9.09
CA LEU A 152 -1.02 -34.24 -8.60
C LEU A 152 -2.00 -35.19 -9.31
N ASN A 153 -3.24 -34.76 -9.58
CA ASN A 153 -4.19 -35.57 -10.33
C ASN A 153 -3.76 -35.78 -11.79
N TRP A 154 -3.22 -34.76 -12.47
CA TRP A 154 -2.65 -34.90 -13.81
C TRP A 154 -1.44 -35.84 -13.83
N LEU A 155 -0.47 -35.65 -12.93
CA LEU A 155 0.71 -36.51 -12.81
C LEU A 155 0.32 -37.96 -12.52
N LYS A 156 -0.72 -38.18 -11.72
CA LYS A 156 -1.27 -39.51 -11.41
C LYS A 156 -1.94 -40.15 -12.62
N ASP A 157 -2.81 -39.42 -13.32
CA ASP A 157 -3.51 -39.95 -14.50
C ASP A 157 -2.55 -40.26 -15.66
N LEU A 158 -1.44 -39.54 -15.75
CA LEU A 158 -0.33 -39.82 -16.69
C LEU A 158 0.59 -40.96 -16.22
N GLY A 159 0.42 -41.49 -15.02
CA GLY A 159 1.22 -42.60 -14.48
C GLY A 159 2.62 -42.21 -13.98
N LEU A 160 2.89 -40.91 -13.80
CA LEU A 160 4.22 -40.38 -13.41
C LEU A 160 4.46 -40.44 -11.90
N ILE A 161 3.37 -40.51 -11.12
CA ILE A 161 3.41 -40.65 -9.67
C ILE A 161 2.41 -41.70 -9.19
N LYS A 162 2.69 -42.30 -8.03
CA LYS A 162 1.79 -43.18 -7.28
C LYS A 162 1.34 -42.48 -6.01
N TYR A 163 0.14 -42.82 -5.55
CA TYR A 163 -0.42 -42.33 -4.30
C TYR A 163 -0.63 -43.51 -3.35
N GLU A 164 -0.18 -43.36 -2.11
CA GLU A 164 -0.34 -44.34 -1.04
C GLU A 164 -1.39 -43.86 -0.05
N ASP A 165 -2.56 -44.49 -0.04
CA ASP A 165 -3.71 -44.05 0.78
C ASP A 165 -3.43 -44.06 2.29
N PHE A 166 -2.66 -45.04 2.78
CA PHE A 166 -2.37 -45.17 4.21
C PHE A 166 -1.43 -44.07 4.74
N SER A 167 -0.40 -43.74 3.98
CA SER A 167 0.61 -42.75 4.36
C SER A 167 0.25 -41.33 3.88
N MET A 168 -0.76 -41.19 3.03
CA MET A 168 -1.14 -39.95 2.33
C MET A 168 0.04 -39.35 1.54
N LYS A 169 0.97 -40.19 1.09
CA LYS A 169 2.18 -39.78 0.37
C LYS A 169 2.08 -40.07 -1.12
N TYR A 170 2.77 -39.24 -1.89
CA TYR A 170 3.01 -39.44 -3.30
C TYR A 170 4.46 -39.90 -3.50
N SER A 171 4.69 -40.80 -4.45
CA SER A 171 6.01 -41.29 -4.84
C SER A 171 6.16 -41.25 -6.37
N ILE A 172 7.38 -40.97 -6.84
CA ILE A 172 7.67 -40.95 -8.28
C ILE A 172 7.71 -42.38 -8.86
N THR A 173 7.18 -42.58 -10.07
CA THR A 173 7.31 -43.86 -10.80
C THR A 173 8.55 -43.88 -11.69
N ASP A 174 8.92 -45.03 -12.25
CA ASP A 174 10.02 -45.09 -13.21
C ASP A 174 9.72 -44.29 -14.49
N LEU A 175 8.44 -44.21 -14.90
CA LEU A 175 8.00 -43.32 -15.97
C LEU A 175 8.18 -41.84 -15.62
N GLY A 176 7.92 -41.48 -14.36
CA GLY A 176 8.20 -40.13 -13.85
C GLY A 176 9.68 -39.78 -13.87
N LYS A 177 10.56 -40.73 -13.51
CA LYS A 177 12.02 -40.57 -13.59
C LYS A 177 12.49 -40.41 -15.03
N GLU A 178 11.99 -41.25 -15.94
CA GLU A 178 12.31 -41.18 -17.37
C GLU A 178 11.93 -39.83 -17.96
N LEU A 179 10.74 -39.31 -17.64
CA LEU A 179 10.34 -37.97 -18.07
C LEU A 179 11.33 -36.94 -17.54
N LEU A 180 11.62 -36.95 -16.24
CA LEU A 180 12.49 -35.97 -15.59
C LEU A 180 13.91 -35.97 -16.15
N GLU A 181 14.44 -37.12 -16.57
CA GLU A 181 15.73 -37.23 -17.25
C GLU A 181 15.71 -36.63 -18.66
N LYS A 182 14.59 -36.77 -19.39
CA LYS A 182 14.43 -36.26 -20.75
C LYS A 182 14.17 -34.75 -20.80
N VAL A 183 13.33 -34.22 -19.91
CA VAL A 183 12.91 -32.79 -19.93
C VAL A 183 13.57 -31.94 -18.86
N GLY A 184 14.16 -32.53 -17.83
CA GLY A 184 14.69 -31.78 -16.69
C GLY A 184 13.60 -31.08 -15.87
N TYR A 185 14.01 -30.13 -15.04
CA TYR A 185 13.14 -29.29 -14.23
C TYR A 185 13.85 -27.98 -13.91
N PHE A 186 13.08 -26.94 -13.57
CA PHE A 186 13.65 -25.67 -13.13
C PHE A 186 14.09 -25.77 -11.67
N LYS A 187 15.32 -25.37 -11.34
CA LYS A 187 15.82 -25.40 -9.95
C LYS A 187 15.43 -24.14 -9.18
N ALA A 188 14.99 -24.29 -7.94
CA ALA A 188 14.56 -23.14 -7.12
C ALA A 188 15.69 -22.13 -6.87
N GLU A 189 16.95 -22.58 -6.84
CA GLU A 189 18.12 -21.72 -6.64
C GLU A 189 18.35 -20.79 -7.84
N GLU A 190 18.00 -21.25 -9.04
CA GLU A 190 18.12 -20.46 -10.28
C GLU A 190 17.10 -19.32 -10.29
N LEU A 191 16.00 -19.44 -9.53
CA LEU A 191 14.92 -18.44 -9.46
C LEU A 191 15.45 -17.06 -9.06
N LYS A 192 16.42 -16.97 -8.13
CA LYS A 192 17.02 -15.68 -7.73
C LYS A 192 17.88 -15.05 -8.83
N SER A 193 18.73 -15.84 -9.49
CA SER A 193 19.58 -15.34 -10.59
C SER A 193 18.77 -14.98 -11.83
N TYR A 194 17.62 -15.64 -11.99
CA TYR A 194 16.74 -15.48 -13.13
C TYR A 194 15.78 -14.30 -12.95
N THR A 195 15.32 -14.02 -11.72
CA THR A 195 14.53 -12.83 -11.41
C THR A 195 15.39 -11.57 -11.32
N ASP A 196 16.58 -11.67 -10.72
CA ASP A 196 17.48 -10.53 -10.55
C ASP A 196 18.60 -10.55 -11.59
N GLN A 197 18.29 -10.00 -12.77
CA GLN A 197 19.24 -9.87 -13.87
C GLN A 197 20.43 -8.95 -13.55
N THR A 198 20.43 -8.30 -12.39
CA THR A 198 21.45 -7.32 -11.99
C THR A 198 22.44 -7.89 -10.96
N MET A 199 22.36 -9.17 -10.63
CA MET A 199 23.22 -9.82 -9.62
C MET A 199 24.72 -9.64 -9.86
N ASP A 200 25.15 -9.66 -11.12
CA ASP A 200 26.57 -9.51 -11.50
C ASP A 200 27.02 -8.03 -11.60
N GLU A 201 26.09 -7.08 -11.45
CA GLU A 201 26.41 -5.65 -11.51
C GLU A 201 27.14 -5.19 -10.25
N LYS A 202 28.31 -4.57 -10.45
CA LYS A 202 29.10 -3.97 -9.36
C LYS A 202 28.69 -2.54 -9.03
N GLY A 203 27.88 -1.90 -9.88
CA GLY A 203 27.46 -0.52 -9.74
C GLY A 203 26.15 -0.27 -10.48
N VAL A 204 25.55 0.89 -10.22
CA VAL A 204 24.28 1.29 -10.84
C VAL A 204 24.57 2.04 -12.14
N PRO A 205 24.04 1.59 -13.30
CA PRO A 205 24.29 2.20 -14.60
C PRO A 205 23.37 3.43 -14.79
N ILE A 206 23.61 4.48 -14.01
CA ILE A 206 22.83 5.71 -14.01
C ILE A 206 23.68 6.88 -14.53
N SER A 207 23.08 7.76 -15.32
CA SER A 207 23.75 8.98 -15.79
C SER A 207 24.00 9.96 -14.64
N SER A 208 25.11 10.71 -14.71
CA SER A 208 25.47 11.69 -13.67
C SER A 208 24.39 12.77 -13.50
N TRP A 209 23.82 13.27 -14.60
CA TRP A 209 22.74 14.26 -14.55
C TRP A 209 21.46 13.72 -13.90
N ALA A 210 21.12 12.44 -14.13
CA ALA A 210 19.94 11.80 -13.56
C ALA A 210 20.13 11.57 -12.05
N LEU A 211 21.34 11.19 -11.64
CA LEU A 211 21.68 11.08 -10.22
C LEU A 211 21.60 12.43 -9.50
N GLU A 212 22.04 13.52 -10.14
CA GLU A 212 21.88 14.88 -9.59
C GLU A 212 20.40 15.27 -9.44
N MET A 213 19.52 14.86 -10.37
CA MET A 213 18.07 15.08 -10.23
C MET A 213 17.45 14.35 -9.03
N CYS A 214 18.11 13.33 -8.49
CA CYS A 214 17.65 12.65 -7.27
C CYS A 214 17.86 13.50 -6.01
N ARG A 215 18.67 14.58 -6.07
CA ARG A 215 18.80 15.55 -4.98
C ARG A 215 17.59 16.49 -5.03
N LEU A 216 16.70 16.34 -4.04
CA LEU A 216 15.47 17.12 -3.92
C LEU A 216 15.62 18.13 -2.79
N ASP A 217 15.42 19.41 -3.10
CA ASP A 217 15.26 20.43 -2.07
C ASP A 217 13.85 20.40 -1.44
N GLU A 218 13.61 21.22 -0.43
CA GLU A 218 12.30 21.27 0.26
C GLU A 218 11.16 21.76 -0.65
N ASN A 219 11.46 22.57 -1.67
CA ASN A 219 10.46 23.05 -2.62
C ASN A 219 10.11 21.95 -3.63
N ASP A 220 11.10 21.22 -4.12
CA ASP A 220 10.91 20.03 -4.96
C ASP A 220 10.02 19.02 -4.26
N LYS A 221 10.34 18.66 -3.01
CA LYS A 221 9.57 17.68 -2.23
C LYS A 221 8.10 18.07 -2.12
N LYS A 222 7.80 19.35 -1.86
CA LYS A 222 6.43 19.88 -1.74
C LYS A 222 5.66 19.92 -3.05
N ASN A 223 6.34 20.18 -4.17
CA ASN A 223 5.70 20.34 -5.48
C ASN A 223 5.48 19.02 -6.23
N ARG A 224 5.98 17.89 -5.70
CA ARG A 224 5.77 16.58 -6.31
C ARG A 224 4.30 16.18 -6.31
N LYS A 225 3.82 15.72 -7.46
CA LYS A 225 2.41 15.32 -7.66
C LYS A 225 2.18 13.86 -7.26
N ALA A 226 0.99 13.55 -6.74
CA ALA A 226 0.61 12.17 -6.43
C ALA A 226 0.24 11.34 -7.67
N SER A 227 -0.31 11.97 -8.72
CA SER A 227 -0.76 11.28 -9.95
C SER A 227 0.26 11.43 -11.07
N ILE A 228 0.69 10.31 -11.69
CA ILE A 228 1.65 10.29 -12.81
C ILE A 228 1.00 10.76 -14.13
N GLY A 229 -0.33 10.75 -14.23
CA GLY A 229 -1.06 11.12 -15.44
C GLY A 229 -1.35 9.92 -16.36
N TYR A 230 -1.60 10.21 -17.64
CA TYR A 230 -2.02 9.24 -18.66
C TYR A 230 -0.89 8.98 -19.66
N TYR A 231 -0.63 7.70 -19.94
CA TYR A 231 0.33 7.23 -20.94
C TYR A 231 -0.39 6.18 -21.81
N PRO A 232 -0.29 6.24 -23.14
CA PRO A 232 -0.93 5.28 -24.01
C PRO A 232 -0.19 3.95 -24.04
N GLY A 233 -0.92 2.88 -24.35
CA GLY A 233 -0.38 1.52 -24.39
C GLY A 233 -0.39 0.81 -23.02
N SER A 234 0.40 -0.27 -22.93
CA SER A 234 0.60 -1.00 -21.68
C SER A 234 1.44 -0.18 -20.71
N ILE A 235 1.10 -0.25 -19.43
CA ILE A 235 1.86 0.37 -18.34
C ILE A 235 3.32 -0.12 -18.27
N GLN A 236 3.56 -1.34 -18.77
CA GLN A 236 4.88 -1.96 -18.83
C GLN A 236 5.77 -1.30 -19.89
N ASP A 237 5.17 -0.73 -20.95
CA ASP A 237 5.88 -0.17 -22.09
C ASP A 237 5.97 1.37 -22.04
N ILE A 238 5.65 1.99 -20.89
CA ILE A 238 5.63 3.46 -20.75
C ILE A 238 6.92 4.11 -21.24
N HIS A 239 8.08 3.54 -20.92
CA HIS A 239 9.39 4.09 -21.31
C HIS A 239 9.59 4.07 -22.83
N ASN A 240 9.22 2.98 -23.51
CA ASN A 240 9.26 2.85 -24.96
C ASN A 240 8.31 3.84 -25.64
N THR A 241 7.07 3.92 -25.15
CA THR A 241 6.10 4.90 -25.65
C THR A 241 6.62 6.33 -25.50
N VAL A 242 7.26 6.67 -24.38
CA VAL A 242 7.86 8.01 -24.21
C VAL A 242 8.99 8.21 -25.22
N LEU A 243 9.91 7.26 -25.34
CA LEU A 243 11.03 7.33 -26.27
C LEU A 243 10.58 7.55 -27.72
N ASP A 244 9.60 6.79 -28.20
CA ASP A 244 9.04 6.94 -29.55
C ASP A 244 8.57 8.37 -29.83
N TYR A 245 7.92 9.00 -28.85
CA TYR A 245 7.43 10.37 -28.96
C TYR A 245 8.56 11.39 -28.90
N LEU A 246 9.59 11.18 -28.08
CA LEU A 246 10.78 12.04 -28.06
C LEU A 246 11.51 12.00 -29.41
N LEU A 247 11.61 10.81 -30.03
CA LEU A 247 12.20 10.66 -31.36
C LEU A 247 11.34 11.31 -32.45
N MET A 248 10.02 11.12 -32.40
CA MET A 248 9.08 11.74 -33.33
C MET A 248 9.07 13.29 -33.23
N MET A 249 9.27 13.83 -32.03
CA MET A 249 9.28 15.28 -31.76
C MET A 249 10.69 15.87 -31.67
N ASP A 250 11.71 15.17 -32.17
CA ASP A 250 13.08 15.68 -32.21
C ASP A 250 13.16 17.04 -32.95
N ASN A 251 12.34 17.18 -34.00
CA ASN A 251 12.03 18.44 -34.66
C ASN A 251 10.63 18.94 -34.28
N PRO A 252 10.33 20.24 -34.42
CA PRO A 252 8.99 20.78 -34.16
C PRO A 252 7.90 20.06 -34.97
N THR A 253 6.98 19.38 -34.27
CA THR A 253 5.93 18.54 -34.86
C THR A 253 4.54 19.09 -34.54
N GLU A 254 3.67 19.12 -35.56
CA GLU A 254 2.29 19.60 -35.46
C GLU A 254 1.39 18.63 -34.68
N LEU A 255 0.46 19.18 -33.91
CA LEU A 255 -0.49 18.41 -33.10
C LEU A 255 -1.34 17.45 -33.93
N SER A 256 -1.69 17.82 -35.16
CA SER A 256 -2.45 16.96 -36.08
C SER A 256 -1.67 15.70 -36.42
N THR A 257 -0.36 15.83 -36.68
CA THR A 257 0.54 14.71 -36.96
C THR A 257 0.70 13.81 -35.74
N ILE A 258 0.85 14.42 -34.55
CA ILE A 258 0.91 13.67 -33.29
C ILE A 258 -0.38 12.88 -33.06
N ALA A 259 -1.54 13.49 -33.31
CA ALA A 259 -2.85 12.84 -33.16
C ALA A 259 -3.06 11.70 -34.17
N GLU A 260 -2.63 11.87 -35.42
CA GLU A 260 -2.67 10.82 -36.44
C GLU A 260 -1.79 9.63 -36.03
N TYR A 261 -0.54 9.88 -35.65
CA TYR A 261 0.37 8.84 -35.14
C TYR A 261 -0.22 8.12 -33.92
N SER A 262 -0.78 8.86 -32.98
CA SER A 262 -1.41 8.32 -31.77
C SER A 262 -2.58 7.38 -32.10
N SER A 263 -3.41 7.78 -33.07
CA SER A 263 -4.57 7.00 -33.51
C SER A 263 -4.16 5.72 -34.24
N VAL A 264 -3.20 5.81 -35.16
CA VAL A 264 -2.75 4.67 -35.97
C VAL A 264 -1.96 3.65 -35.13
N THR A 265 -1.03 4.13 -34.29
CA THR A 265 -0.12 3.26 -33.54
C THR A 265 -0.74 2.70 -32.26
N PHE A 266 -1.49 3.53 -31.51
CA PHE A 266 -2.01 3.17 -30.19
C PHE A 266 -3.54 3.08 -30.11
N GLY A 267 -4.26 3.44 -31.18
CA GLY A 267 -5.72 3.38 -31.22
C GLY A 267 -6.42 4.39 -30.30
N ILE A 268 -5.74 5.49 -29.91
CA ILE A 268 -6.28 6.48 -28.96
C ILE A 268 -6.90 7.69 -29.67
N SER A 269 -7.84 8.35 -29.00
CA SER A 269 -8.49 9.57 -29.50
C SER A 269 -7.58 10.80 -29.44
N GLU A 270 -7.95 11.86 -30.17
CA GLU A 270 -7.27 13.16 -30.09
C GLU A 270 -7.31 13.76 -28.66
N SER A 271 -8.42 13.58 -27.93
CA SER A 271 -8.53 14.03 -26.53
C SER A 271 -7.56 13.30 -25.59
N SER A 272 -7.40 11.99 -25.75
CA SER A 272 -6.41 11.20 -25.01
C SER A 272 -4.98 11.59 -25.40
N THR A 273 -4.74 11.87 -26.68
CA THR A 273 -3.46 12.39 -27.19
C THR A 273 -3.08 13.70 -26.49
N ARG A 274 -4.00 14.66 -26.41
CA ARG A 274 -3.77 15.95 -25.72
C ARG A 274 -3.47 15.75 -24.23
N THR A 275 -4.12 14.77 -23.59
CA THR A 275 -3.86 14.43 -22.19
C THR A 275 -2.45 13.85 -22.02
N PHE A 276 -2.01 12.99 -22.92
CA PHE A 276 -0.66 12.43 -22.91
C PHE A 276 0.41 13.50 -23.14
N ILE A 277 0.23 14.40 -24.12
CA ILE A 277 1.13 15.54 -24.35
C ILE A 277 1.25 16.40 -23.09
N SER A 278 0.14 16.65 -22.38
CA SER A 278 0.17 17.36 -21.10
C SER A 278 1.01 16.63 -20.06
N SER A 279 0.93 15.29 -19.99
CA SER A 279 1.79 14.49 -19.11
C SER A 279 3.27 14.61 -19.46
N LEU A 280 3.65 14.59 -20.74
CA LEU A 280 5.03 14.78 -21.19
C LEU A 280 5.58 16.18 -20.89
N ILE A 281 4.76 17.23 -21.05
CA ILE A 281 5.13 18.61 -20.69
C ILE A 281 5.34 18.73 -19.18
N ASN A 282 4.48 18.10 -18.37
CA ASN A 282 4.63 18.09 -16.91
C ASN A 282 5.91 17.36 -16.44
N LEU A 283 6.37 16.39 -17.23
CA LEU A 283 7.66 15.73 -17.05
C LEU A 283 8.85 16.57 -17.55
N GLU A 284 8.59 17.66 -18.27
CA GLU A 284 9.58 18.55 -18.87
C GLU A 284 10.45 17.88 -19.95
N VAL A 285 10.02 16.74 -20.50
CA VAL A 285 10.75 16.03 -21.57
C VAL A 285 10.40 16.53 -22.97
N ILE A 286 9.28 17.26 -23.10
CA ILE A 286 8.91 18.02 -24.29
C ILE A 286 8.48 19.43 -23.90
N GLU A 287 8.50 20.33 -24.86
CA GLU A 287 8.06 21.71 -24.72
C GLU A 287 7.13 22.13 -25.85
N ARG A 288 6.28 23.12 -25.56
CA ARG A 288 5.33 23.68 -26.52
C ARG A 288 5.92 24.92 -27.16
N LYS A 289 6.18 24.90 -28.46
CA LYS A 289 6.72 26.05 -29.21
C LYS A 289 5.64 27.02 -29.66
N THR A 290 4.49 26.51 -30.08
CA THR A 290 3.34 27.33 -30.48
C THR A 290 2.03 26.69 -30.00
N ARG A 291 0.87 27.25 -30.40
CA ARG A 291 -0.42 26.64 -30.08
C ARG A 291 -0.56 25.22 -30.65
N THR A 292 0.18 24.86 -31.69
CA THR A 292 0.05 23.57 -32.39
C THR A 292 1.37 22.81 -32.54
N LEU A 293 2.53 23.45 -32.36
CA LEU A 293 3.85 22.82 -32.46
C LEU A 293 4.42 22.42 -31.10
N PHE A 294 4.94 21.20 -31.04
CA PHE A 294 5.61 20.60 -29.88
C PHE A 294 6.98 20.06 -30.29
N GLN A 295 7.95 20.08 -29.37
CA GLN A 295 9.30 19.59 -29.63
C GLN A 295 9.88 18.94 -28.36
N THR A 296 10.76 17.96 -28.53
CA THR A 296 11.60 17.40 -27.47
C THR A 296 12.43 18.50 -26.82
N SER A 297 12.46 18.52 -25.49
CA SER A 297 13.20 19.52 -24.70
C SER A 297 14.67 19.12 -24.53
N GLU A 298 15.50 20.04 -24.04
CA GLU A 298 16.89 19.72 -23.68
C GLU A 298 17.02 18.54 -22.70
N LEU A 299 16.05 18.36 -21.80
CA LEU A 299 16.00 17.20 -20.91
C LEU A 299 15.65 15.92 -21.68
N GLY A 300 14.68 16.00 -22.60
CA GLY A 300 14.31 14.90 -23.49
C GLY A 300 15.48 14.42 -24.35
N HIS A 301 16.37 15.32 -24.78
CA HIS A 301 17.58 14.98 -25.55
C HIS A 301 18.70 14.36 -24.71
N LYS A 302 18.64 14.42 -23.37
CA LYS A 302 19.67 13.82 -22.49
C LYS A 302 19.50 12.32 -22.28
N PHE A 303 18.35 11.75 -22.62
CA PHE A 303 18.08 10.33 -22.41
C PHE A 303 19.01 9.47 -23.26
N PRO A 304 19.87 8.63 -22.64
CA PRO A 304 20.73 7.71 -23.39
C PRO A 304 19.93 6.52 -23.91
N THR A 305 20.42 5.88 -24.96
CA THR A 305 19.84 4.62 -25.47
C THR A 305 20.11 3.41 -24.57
N GLU A 306 21.18 3.42 -23.75
CA GLU A 306 21.58 2.23 -22.96
C GLU A 306 21.00 2.19 -21.54
N ASN A 307 20.70 3.33 -20.93
CA ASN A 307 20.26 3.44 -19.53
C ASN A 307 18.95 4.25 -19.38
N PHE A 308 18.12 4.24 -20.42
CA PHE A 308 16.92 5.07 -20.51
C PHE A 308 16.00 4.88 -19.29
N GLU A 309 15.76 3.63 -18.88
CA GLU A 309 14.72 3.28 -17.91
C GLU A 309 15.04 3.80 -16.51
N ILE A 310 16.30 3.72 -16.08
CA ILE A 310 16.70 4.22 -14.75
C ILE A 310 16.79 5.74 -14.73
N ASP A 311 17.28 6.37 -15.79
CA ASP A 311 17.30 7.82 -15.91
C ASP A 311 15.86 8.37 -15.97
N PHE A 312 14.95 7.65 -16.63
CA PHE A 312 13.52 7.96 -16.67
C PHE A 312 12.87 7.84 -15.29
N ALA A 313 13.21 6.80 -14.53
CA ALA A 313 12.75 6.68 -13.15
C ALA A 313 13.21 7.87 -12.28
N CYS A 314 14.40 8.44 -12.53
CA CYS A 314 14.89 9.64 -11.83
C CYS A 314 14.07 10.88 -12.17
N CYS A 315 13.76 11.09 -13.45
CA CYS A 315 12.87 12.18 -13.89
C CYS A 315 11.46 12.06 -13.27
N ILE A 316 10.93 10.83 -13.21
CA ILE A 316 9.66 10.53 -12.55
C ILE A 316 9.75 10.87 -11.06
N ASN A 317 10.80 10.45 -10.35
CA ASN A 317 10.98 10.74 -8.93
C ASN A 317 11.08 12.24 -8.62
N LYS A 318 11.66 13.04 -9.52
CA LYS A 318 11.76 14.50 -9.38
C LYS A 318 10.38 15.18 -9.41
N LYS A 319 9.44 14.67 -10.21
CA LYS A 319 8.11 15.31 -10.41
C LYS A 319 6.98 14.66 -9.63
N PHE A 320 7.12 13.40 -9.22
CA PHE A 320 6.06 12.62 -8.59
C PHE A 320 6.49 12.05 -7.24
N ALA A 321 5.58 12.12 -6.27
CA ALA A 321 5.85 11.66 -4.92
C ALA A 321 5.78 10.14 -4.81
N PHE A 322 6.48 9.59 -3.82
CA PHE A 322 6.48 8.17 -3.46
C PHE A 322 6.95 7.27 -4.62
N VAL A 323 8.14 7.56 -5.17
CA VAL A 323 8.74 6.79 -6.27
C VAL A 323 9.96 6.06 -5.73
N PHE A 324 11.03 6.77 -5.40
CA PHE A 324 12.21 6.14 -4.79
C PHE A 324 12.04 5.88 -3.29
N GLU A 325 11.06 6.51 -2.65
CA GLU A 325 10.64 6.13 -1.30
C GLU A 325 10.16 4.67 -1.24
N ILE A 326 9.56 4.13 -2.31
CA ILE A 326 9.21 2.70 -2.40
C ILE A 326 10.46 1.82 -2.22
N LEU A 327 11.60 2.22 -2.80
CA LEU A 327 12.83 1.45 -2.68
C LEU A 327 13.35 1.41 -1.24
N LEU A 328 13.17 2.50 -0.49
CA LEU A 328 13.57 2.58 0.92
C LEU A 328 12.65 1.71 1.80
N GLU A 329 11.35 1.66 1.52
CA GLU A 329 10.43 0.76 2.23
C GLU A 329 10.70 -0.71 1.88
N LEU A 330 10.98 -1.02 0.61
CA LEU A 330 11.34 -2.37 0.16
C LEU A 330 12.73 -2.84 0.64
N GLU A 331 13.57 -1.93 1.14
CA GLU A 331 14.83 -2.28 1.80
C GLU A 331 14.58 -2.88 3.19
N LYS A 332 13.48 -2.51 3.85
CA LYS A 332 13.10 -3.01 5.18
C LYS A 332 12.46 -4.40 5.07
N GLU A 333 11.47 -4.55 4.20
CA GLU A 333 10.75 -5.81 3.99
C GLU A 333 10.12 -5.90 2.58
N GLU A 334 9.71 -7.10 2.17
CA GLU A 334 8.97 -7.31 0.91
C GLU A 334 7.51 -6.87 1.08
N LEU A 335 7.03 -5.99 0.19
CA LEU A 335 5.70 -5.38 0.30
C LEU A 335 4.85 -5.61 -0.95
N SER A 336 3.53 -5.68 -0.75
CA SER A 336 2.57 -5.68 -1.85
C SER A 336 2.19 -4.27 -2.30
N ALA A 337 1.68 -4.13 -3.53
CA ALA A 337 1.14 -2.87 -4.04
C ALA A 337 0.03 -2.27 -3.15
N LYS A 338 -0.70 -3.11 -2.39
CA LYS A 338 -1.72 -2.65 -1.44
C LYS A 338 -1.10 -2.05 -0.18
N GLN A 339 -0.08 -2.69 0.39
CA GLN A 339 0.65 -2.15 1.55
C GLN A 339 1.34 -0.83 1.19
N LEU A 340 2.01 -0.79 0.03
CA LEU A 340 2.61 0.44 -0.50
C LEU A 340 1.58 1.55 -0.71
N ALA A 341 0.35 1.25 -1.13
CA ALA A 341 -0.72 2.25 -1.26
C ALA A 341 -1.16 2.83 0.09
N VAL A 342 -1.09 2.04 1.18
CA VAL A 342 -1.36 2.52 2.54
C VAL A 342 -0.24 3.45 3.01
N ILE A 343 1.01 3.03 2.85
CA ILE A 343 2.19 3.83 3.22
C ILE A 343 2.17 5.17 2.46
N ALA A 344 1.86 5.16 1.16
CA ALA A 344 1.73 6.37 0.35
C ALA A 344 0.71 7.37 0.93
N LYS A 345 -0.46 6.88 1.40
CA LYS A 345 -1.52 7.72 1.98
C LYS A 345 -1.08 8.33 3.31
N VAL A 346 -0.58 7.50 4.21
CA VAL A 346 -0.30 7.90 5.60
C VAL A 346 0.97 8.73 5.70
N SER A 347 2.03 8.31 5.01
CA SER A 347 3.40 8.83 5.22
C SER A 347 3.85 9.81 4.14
N HIS A 348 3.22 9.79 2.95
CA HIS A 348 3.65 10.59 1.79
C HIS A 348 2.55 11.46 1.18
N GLY A 349 1.46 11.70 1.92
CA GLY A 349 0.46 12.71 1.58
C GLY A 349 -0.44 12.38 0.37
N PHE A 350 -0.57 11.10 0.01
CA PHE A 350 -1.53 10.72 -1.03
C PHE A 350 -2.95 10.91 -0.51
N PRO A 351 -3.89 11.39 -1.35
CA PRO A 351 -5.26 11.65 -0.89
C PRO A 351 -6.03 10.34 -0.58
N ASN A 352 -5.73 9.25 -1.29
CA ASN A 352 -6.44 7.97 -1.17
C ASN A 352 -5.49 6.79 -1.45
N GLU A 353 -5.85 5.58 -0.99
CA GLU A 353 -5.17 4.30 -1.27
C GLU A 353 -5.37 3.85 -2.73
N LYS A 354 -4.79 4.58 -3.70
CA LYS A 354 -4.95 4.29 -5.13
C LYS A 354 -3.93 3.25 -5.60
N THR A 355 -4.27 1.98 -5.52
CA THR A 355 -3.39 0.87 -5.97
C THR A 355 -2.96 1.02 -7.44
N ASN A 356 -3.79 1.58 -8.32
CA ASN A 356 -3.41 1.81 -9.72
C ASN A 356 -2.23 2.79 -9.87
N GLU A 357 -2.16 3.82 -9.02
CA GLU A 357 -1.03 4.77 -9.04
C GLU A 357 0.25 4.14 -8.50
N ILE A 358 0.13 3.18 -7.59
CA ILE A 358 1.27 2.39 -7.11
C ILE A 358 1.77 1.43 -8.19
N HIS A 359 0.89 0.73 -8.91
CA HIS A 359 1.31 -0.14 -10.02
C HIS A 359 2.09 0.62 -11.10
N LYS A 360 1.71 1.86 -11.45
CA LYS A 360 2.50 2.70 -12.37
C LYS A 360 3.95 2.87 -11.90
N ARG A 361 4.14 3.13 -10.60
CA ARG A 361 5.46 3.32 -10.00
C ARG A 361 6.24 2.02 -9.97
N LEU A 362 5.60 0.93 -9.56
CA LEU A 362 6.20 -0.40 -9.53
C LEU A 362 6.71 -0.79 -10.92
N HIS A 363 5.90 -0.65 -11.97
CA HIS A 363 6.33 -0.95 -13.33
C HIS A 363 7.49 -0.07 -13.83
N ILE A 364 7.51 1.22 -13.47
CA ILE A 364 8.65 2.09 -13.79
C ILE A 364 9.93 1.60 -13.10
N LEU A 365 9.83 1.19 -11.83
CA LEU A 365 10.97 0.67 -11.07
C LEU A 365 11.41 -0.73 -11.54
N GLU A 366 10.48 -1.58 -11.97
CA GLU A 366 10.76 -2.89 -12.59
C GLU A 366 11.49 -2.73 -13.92
N ASN A 367 11.03 -1.80 -14.78
CA ASN A 367 11.70 -1.48 -16.04
C ASN A 367 13.13 -0.97 -15.81
N ALA A 368 13.34 -0.15 -14.78
CA ALA A 368 14.67 0.28 -14.34
C ALA A 368 15.52 -0.85 -13.70
N LYS A 369 14.95 -2.04 -13.54
CA LYS A 369 15.51 -3.21 -12.83
C LYS A 369 15.92 -2.88 -11.40
N LEU A 370 15.22 -1.97 -10.73
CA LEU A 370 15.47 -1.60 -9.33
C LEU A 370 14.68 -2.50 -8.35
N ILE A 371 13.56 -3.06 -8.81
CA ILE A 371 12.73 -3.99 -8.05
C ILE A 371 12.36 -5.19 -8.91
N GLN A 372 11.87 -6.25 -8.27
CA GLN A 372 11.38 -7.47 -8.89
C GLN A 372 10.20 -8.05 -8.10
N GLU A 373 9.34 -8.83 -8.74
CA GLU A 373 8.37 -9.66 -8.03
C GLU A 373 9.08 -10.82 -7.32
N THR A 374 9.02 -10.85 -5.99
CA THR A 374 9.63 -11.91 -5.15
C THR A 374 8.65 -13.00 -4.77
N GLY A 375 7.35 -12.80 -5.02
CA GLY A 375 6.26 -13.74 -4.76
C GLY A 375 4.93 -13.23 -5.32
N VAL A 376 3.83 -13.91 -4.97
CA VAL A 376 2.49 -13.55 -5.49
C VAL A 376 2.10 -12.16 -4.99
N HIS A 377 2.20 -11.16 -5.87
CA HIS A 377 1.91 -9.75 -5.59
C HIS A 377 2.83 -9.10 -4.53
N LEU A 378 4.01 -9.66 -4.29
CA LEU A 378 5.04 -9.10 -3.43
C LEU A 378 6.22 -8.61 -4.27
N TYR A 379 6.74 -7.45 -3.89
CA TYR A 379 7.88 -6.82 -4.55
C TYR A 379 9.05 -6.74 -3.57
N GLY A 380 10.27 -6.87 -4.09
CA GLY A 380 11.50 -6.69 -3.34
C GLY A 380 12.59 -6.05 -4.20
N LEU A 381 13.68 -5.62 -3.55
CA LEU A 381 14.81 -4.99 -4.26
C LEU A 381 15.63 -6.02 -5.06
N THR A 382 16.07 -5.60 -6.25
CA THR A 382 17.16 -6.25 -6.99
C THR A 382 18.53 -5.83 -6.40
N ASN A 383 19.62 -6.44 -6.86
CA ASN A 383 20.99 -6.07 -6.53
C ASN A 383 21.27 -4.61 -6.95
N ARG A 384 20.84 -4.21 -8.15
CA ARG A 384 20.89 -2.81 -8.61
C ARG A 384 20.07 -1.90 -7.69
N GLY A 385 18.86 -2.30 -7.31
CA GLY A 385 18.01 -1.57 -6.35
C GLY A 385 18.71 -1.31 -5.03
N LYS A 386 19.30 -2.35 -4.42
CA LYS A 386 20.08 -2.24 -3.18
C LYS A 386 21.29 -1.31 -3.32
N ASN A 387 22.02 -1.42 -4.43
CA ASN A 387 23.15 -0.54 -4.71
C ASN A 387 22.70 0.91 -4.94
N PHE A 388 21.52 1.11 -5.52
CA PHE A 388 20.94 2.43 -5.73
C PHE A 388 20.43 3.05 -4.43
N CYS A 389 19.79 2.30 -3.52
CA CYS A 389 19.40 2.78 -2.19
C CYS A 389 20.58 3.37 -1.41
N LYS A 390 21.76 2.72 -1.47
CA LYS A 390 22.99 3.27 -0.86
C LYS A 390 23.36 4.65 -1.43
N LYS A 391 23.20 4.86 -2.74
CA LYS A 391 23.42 6.16 -3.38
C LYS A 391 22.32 7.17 -3.02
N LEU A 392 21.06 6.75 -2.97
CA LEU A 392 19.93 7.60 -2.59
C LEU A 392 20.07 8.14 -1.17
N LYS A 393 20.44 7.29 -0.20
CA LYS A 393 20.69 7.73 1.19
C LYS A 393 21.67 8.90 1.24
N SER A 394 22.75 8.86 0.46
CA SER A 394 23.69 9.99 0.36
C SER A 394 23.10 11.26 -0.27
N CYS A 395 22.10 11.14 -1.15
CA CYS A 395 21.42 12.27 -1.77
C CYS A 395 20.36 12.89 -0.83
N TYR A 396 19.71 12.09 0.02
CA TYR A 396 18.72 12.56 0.99
C TYR A 396 19.36 13.12 2.28
N LEU A 397 20.54 12.63 2.67
CA LEU A 397 21.23 13.04 3.91
C LEU A 397 22.10 14.31 3.78
N ASN A 398 22.44 14.76 2.57
CA ASN A 398 23.38 15.87 2.34
C ASN A 398 22.75 17.28 2.31
N ILE A 399 21.66 17.53 3.04
CA ILE A 399 21.09 18.89 3.19
C ILE A 399 21.48 19.55 4.53
N GLU A 400 22.02 18.84 5.50
CA GLU A 400 22.50 19.46 6.75
C GLU A 400 24.00 19.79 6.69
N GLY A 401 24.34 20.79 5.88
CA GLY A 401 25.65 21.42 5.88
C GLY A 401 25.64 22.74 6.63
N GLY A 402 25.88 22.72 7.95
CA GLY A 402 26.32 23.89 8.72
C GLY A 402 25.71 24.10 10.11
N LYS A 403 26.26 23.41 11.12
CA LYS A 403 26.26 23.73 12.58
C LYS A 403 25.10 24.56 13.15
N ILE A 404 24.23 23.92 13.94
CA ILE A 404 24.28 23.98 15.41
C ILE A 404 23.93 22.57 15.93
N GLU A 405 24.95 21.81 16.34
CA GLU A 405 24.79 20.68 17.24
C GLU A 405 24.47 21.23 18.63
N SER A 406 23.18 21.23 18.98
CA SER A 406 22.70 21.04 20.35
C SER A 406 21.17 21.02 20.33
N GLU A 407 20.60 19.88 20.75
CA GLU A 407 19.22 19.74 21.28
C GLU A 407 18.02 19.87 20.31
N ILE A 408 17.95 19.02 19.26
CA ILE A 408 16.67 18.69 18.58
C ILE A 408 16.48 17.16 18.46
N LEU A 409 17.27 16.36 19.19
CA LEU A 409 17.29 14.90 19.02
C LEU A 409 16.06 14.16 19.56
N GLU A 410 15.19 14.77 20.37
CA GLU A 410 14.00 14.08 20.92
C GLU A 410 12.69 14.28 20.12
N VAL A 411 12.63 15.25 19.21
CA VAL A 411 11.38 15.56 18.46
C VAL A 411 11.28 14.82 17.12
N LYS A 412 12.40 14.33 16.55
CA LYS A 412 12.40 13.50 15.32
C LYS A 412 11.96 12.06 15.61
N ASP A 413 12.40 11.47 16.71
CA ASP A 413 12.14 10.05 17.06
C ASP A 413 10.65 9.78 17.38
N SER A 414 9.98 10.76 18.02
CA SER A 414 8.54 10.67 18.34
C SER A 414 7.64 10.76 17.10
N ASN A 415 7.98 11.59 16.11
CA ASN A 415 7.21 11.72 14.87
C ASN A 415 7.32 10.48 13.96
N GLU A 416 8.50 9.84 13.92
CA GLU A 416 8.70 8.59 13.18
C GLU A 416 7.89 7.45 13.82
N SER A 417 7.92 7.34 15.15
CA SER A 417 7.10 6.36 15.91
C SER A 417 5.58 6.55 15.74
N ILE A 418 5.09 7.80 15.66
CA ILE A 418 3.66 8.08 15.44
C ILE A 418 3.25 7.68 14.02
N THR A 419 4.10 7.96 13.02
CA THR A 419 3.81 7.62 11.63
C THR A 419 3.74 6.10 11.45
N GLU A 420 4.65 5.36 12.08
CA GLU A 420 4.61 3.90 12.15
C GLU A 420 3.32 3.38 12.79
N LEU A 421 2.89 3.99 13.89
CA LEU A 421 1.64 3.61 14.55
C LEU A 421 0.42 3.80 13.64
N LEU A 422 0.30 4.95 12.96
CA LEU A 422 -0.81 5.22 12.04
C LEU A 422 -0.81 4.24 10.84
N ASN A 423 0.37 3.92 10.30
CA ASN A 423 0.52 2.91 9.25
C ASN A 423 0.03 1.54 9.74
N GLU A 424 0.47 1.13 10.93
CA GLU A 424 0.13 -0.16 11.51
C GLU A 424 -1.37 -0.30 11.75
N ILE A 425 -2.06 0.74 12.26
CA ILE A 425 -3.52 0.73 12.45
C ILE A 425 -4.23 0.43 11.12
N ARG A 426 -3.83 1.08 10.01
CA ARG A 426 -4.44 0.81 8.71
C ARG A 426 -4.15 -0.57 8.18
N ILE A 427 -2.91 -1.03 8.27
CA ILE A 427 -2.49 -2.34 7.75
C ILE A 427 -3.20 -3.45 8.54
N SER A 428 -3.11 -3.40 9.86
CA SER A 428 -3.71 -4.39 10.78
C SER A 428 -5.24 -4.40 10.72
N SER A 429 -5.91 -3.25 10.51
CA SER A 429 -7.36 -3.19 10.32
C SER A 429 -7.87 -4.03 9.13
N ARG A 430 -6.98 -4.42 8.21
CA ARG A 430 -7.31 -5.23 7.02
C ARG A 430 -6.88 -6.68 7.16
N HIS A 431 -6.15 -7.01 8.22
CA HIS A 431 -5.50 -8.29 8.37
C HIS A 431 -6.35 -9.23 9.23
N SER A 432 -7.51 -9.66 8.71
CA SER A 432 -8.46 -10.49 9.48
C SER A 432 -7.93 -11.86 9.95
N SER A 433 -6.76 -12.29 9.46
CA SER A 433 -6.07 -13.48 9.95
C SER A 433 -5.25 -13.24 11.22
N ASP A 434 -5.03 -11.99 11.61
CA ASP A 434 -4.23 -11.59 12.78
C ASP A 434 -4.86 -10.34 13.44
N PRO A 435 -5.99 -10.51 14.17
CA PRO A 435 -6.72 -9.40 14.78
C PRO A 435 -5.96 -8.75 15.96
N ASP A 436 -5.12 -9.51 16.65
CA ASP A 436 -4.35 -9.09 17.82
C ASP A 436 -3.46 -7.87 17.51
N ARG A 437 -2.84 -7.83 16.32
CA ARG A 437 -2.06 -6.67 15.85
C ARG A 437 -2.89 -5.39 15.81
N PHE A 438 -4.14 -5.48 15.38
CA PHE A 438 -5.01 -4.31 15.34
C PHE A 438 -5.38 -3.85 16.74
N GLU A 439 -5.71 -4.78 17.63
CA GLU A 439 -6.01 -4.49 19.03
C GLU A 439 -4.84 -3.80 19.74
N GLU A 440 -3.61 -4.30 19.57
CA GLU A 440 -2.41 -3.70 20.16
C GLU A 440 -2.16 -2.28 19.62
N SER A 441 -2.30 -2.08 18.31
CA SER A 441 -2.14 -0.76 17.69
C SER A 441 -3.18 0.25 18.20
N LEU A 442 -4.41 -0.19 18.43
CA LEU A 442 -5.46 0.64 19.00
C LEU A 442 -5.18 0.97 20.47
N ALA A 443 -4.71 0.02 21.27
CA ALA A 443 -4.35 0.27 22.66
C ALA A 443 -3.26 1.35 22.77
N ARG A 444 -2.20 1.24 21.95
CA ARG A 444 -1.14 2.27 21.85
C ARG A 444 -1.70 3.64 21.43
N SER A 445 -2.67 3.66 20.52
CA SER A 445 -3.32 4.89 20.05
C SER A 445 -4.08 5.61 21.17
N PHE A 446 -4.81 4.87 22.00
CA PHE A 446 -5.52 5.47 23.13
C PHE A 446 -4.58 5.90 24.26
N THR A 447 -3.46 5.22 24.45
CA THR A 447 -2.37 5.71 25.31
C THR A 447 -1.82 7.05 24.80
N LEU A 448 -1.62 7.20 23.49
CA LEU A 448 -1.18 8.46 22.88
C LEU A 448 -2.19 9.61 23.09
N LEU A 449 -3.49 9.30 23.11
CA LEU A 449 -4.55 10.27 23.46
C LEU A 449 -4.63 10.59 24.96
N GLY A 450 -3.69 10.08 25.76
CA GLY A 450 -3.57 10.33 27.20
C GLY A 450 -4.34 9.36 28.10
N PHE A 451 -4.93 8.28 27.56
CA PHE A 451 -5.67 7.31 28.38
C PHE A 451 -4.78 6.23 28.99
N LYS A 452 -5.23 5.67 30.11
CA LYS A 452 -4.73 4.36 30.56
C LYS A 452 -5.42 3.30 29.71
N SER A 453 -4.67 2.59 28.88
CA SER A 453 -5.21 1.59 27.96
C SER A 453 -4.63 0.21 28.31
N GLU A 454 -5.49 -0.77 28.52
CA GLU A 454 -5.13 -2.16 28.80
C GLU A 454 -5.64 -3.06 27.67
N TRP A 455 -4.73 -3.77 27.01
CA TRP A 455 -5.09 -4.80 26.03
C TRP A 455 -5.43 -6.10 26.77
N LEU A 456 -6.65 -6.59 26.59
CA LEU A 456 -7.16 -7.77 27.28
C LEU A 456 -7.17 -9.00 26.38
N GLY A 457 -7.61 -8.85 25.13
CA GLY A 457 -7.63 -9.89 24.09
C GLY A 457 -8.45 -11.15 24.40
N GLY A 458 -8.80 -11.89 23.35
CA GLY A 458 -9.31 -13.26 23.45
C GLY A 458 -10.83 -13.43 23.62
N SER A 459 -11.29 -14.66 23.38
CA SER A 459 -12.72 -14.98 23.27
C SER A 459 -13.51 -14.68 24.55
N GLY A 460 -14.58 -13.89 24.42
CA GLY A 460 -15.55 -13.61 25.49
C GLY A 460 -15.15 -12.47 26.45
N LYS A 461 -14.24 -11.60 26.04
CA LYS A 461 -13.90 -10.33 26.70
C LYS A 461 -13.90 -9.21 25.66
N THR A 462 -13.93 -7.96 26.13
CA THR A 462 -13.63 -6.82 25.26
C THR A 462 -12.15 -6.86 24.89
N ASP A 463 -11.80 -6.34 23.72
CA ASP A 463 -10.43 -6.41 23.23
C ASP A 463 -9.52 -5.47 24.03
N ILE A 464 -10.00 -4.25 24.31
CA ILE A 464 -9.24 -3.20 25.01
C ILE A 464 -10.14 -2.52 26.05
N LEU A 465 -9.60 -2.26 27.24
CA LEU A 465 -10.24 -1.44 28.26
C LEU A 465 -9.49 -0.12 28.44
N ILE A 466 -10.20 0.98 28.26
CA ILE A 466 -9.63 2.33 28.37
C ILE A 466 -10.17 3.01 29.61
N GLN A 467 -9.31 3.67 30.38
CA GLN A 467 -9.68 4.46 31.55
C GLN A 467 -9.12 5.88 31.46
N ALA A 468 -9.97 6.87 31.73
CA ALA A 468 -9.55 8.27 31.83
C ALA A 468 -8.51 8.47 32.96
N PRO A 469 -7.41 9.21 32.71
CA PRO A 469 -6.29 9.37 33.65
C PRO A 469 -6.60 10.39 34.76
N THR A 470 -7.74 10.25 35.43
CA THR A 470 -8.18 11.19 36.49
C THR A 470 -8.48 10.45 37.78
N SER A 471 -8.81 11.20 38.83
CA SER A 471 -9.21 10.63 40.12
C SER A 471 -10.35 9.62 39.93
N PRO A 472 -10.34 8.47 40.63
CA PRO A 472 -11.35 7.41 40.46
C PRO A 472 -12.80 7.89 40.51
N LYS A 473 -13.08 8.98 41.24
CA LYS A 473 -14.44 9.58 41.32
C LYS A 473 -14.92 10.20 40.02
N PHE A 474 -14.01 10.71 39.18
CA PHE A 474 -14.31 11.38 37.91
C PHE A 474 -13.87 10.56 36.70
N ALA A 475 -13.16 9.45 36.93
CA ALA A 475 -12.73 8.54 35.90
C ALA A 475 -13.95 7.90 35.24
N TYR A 476 -13.78 7.56 33.98
CA TYR A 476 -14.72 6.74 33.24
C TYR A 476 -13.94 5.71 32.45
N THR A 477 -14.65 4.68 32.05
CA THR A 477 -14.12 3.50 31.39
C THR A 477 -14.85 3.23 30.09
N VAL A 478 -14.11 2.78 29.08
CA VAL A 478 -14.63 2.46 27.75
C VAL A 478 -14.18 1.05 27.40
N ALA A 479 -15.14 0.16 27.15
CA ALA A 479 -14.88 -1.14 26.54
C ALA A 479 -14.78 -0.96 25.03
N VAL A 480 -13.64 -1.30 24.45
CA VAL A 480 -13.34 -1.13 23.04
C VAL A 480 -13.16 -2.47 22.36
N ASP A 481 -13.95 -2.68 21.32
CA ASP A 481 -13.88 -3.87 20.47
C ASP A 481 -13.37 -3.48 19.08
N ALA A 482 -12.33 -4.18 18.63
CA ALA A 482 -11.69 -4.01 17.34
C ALA A 482 -12.32 -4.94 16.30
N LYS A 483 -12.52 -4.44 15.07
CA LYS A 483 -13.03 -5.24 13.96
C LYS A 483 -12.23 -5.02 12.68
N THR A 484 -11.63 -6.10 12.19
CA THR A 484 -10.79 -6.09 10.99
C THR A 484 -11.56 -6.57 9.75
N THR A 485 -11.36 -5.93 8.61
CA THR A 485 -11.97 -6.33 7.33
C THR A 485 -10.98 -6.27 6.16
N TYR A 486 -10.75 -7.42 5.52
CA TYR A 486 -9.85 -7.51 4.35
C TYR A 486 -10.29 -6.61 3.17
N SER A 487 -11.61 -6.56 2.91
CA SER A 487 -12.22 -5.74 1.86
C SER A 487 -13.63 -5.31 2.26
N GLY A 488 -14.00 -4.06 1.94
CA GLY A 488 -15.27 -3.46 2.38
C GLY A 488 -15.24 -3.00 3.84
N GLY A 489 -16.33 -2.38 4.27
CA GLY A 489 -16.53 -1.97 5.65
C GLY A 489 -17.09 -3.11 6.51
N VAL A 490 -17.09 -2.89 7.82
CA VAL A 490 -17.73 -3.75 8.82
C VAL A 490 -19.23 -3.75 8.56
N THR A 491 -19.77 -4.95 8.40
CA THR A 491 -21.19 -5.22 8.14
C THR A 491 -21.90 -5.71 9.39
N GLU A 492 -23.24 -5.71 9.37
CA GLU A 492 -24.06 -6.13 10.51
C GLU A 492 -23.75 -7.56 10.97
N SER A 493 -23.52 -8.50 10.04
CA SER A 493 -23.25 -9.91 10.37
C SER A 493 -21.94 -10.11 11.12
N GLN A 494 -21.04 -9.13 11.09
CA GLN A 494 -19.75 -9.16 11.77
C GLN A 494 -19.82 -8.55 13.19
N LEU A 495 -20.96 -7.96 13.56
CA LEU A 495 -21.17 -7.31 14.85
C LEU A 495 -22.26 -8.01 15.65
N ASN A 496 -21.87 -8.67 16.74
CA ASN A 496 -22.81 -9.15 17.73
C ASN A 496 -23.01 -8.08 18.83
N PHE A 497 -23.99 -7.21 18.62
CA PHE A 497 -24.29 -6.10 19.55
C PHE A 497 -24.69 -6.55 20.95
N ASP A 498 -25.32 -7.72 21.09
CA ASP A 498 -25.69 -8.27 22.40
C ASP A 498 -24.44 -8.65 23.20
N THR A 499 -23.48 -9.31 22.54
CA THR A 499 -22.17 -9.64 23.14
C THR A 499 -21.38 -8.39 23.53
N LEU A 500 -21.41 -7.32 22.73
CA LEU A 500 -20.75 -6.05 23.07
C LEU A 500 -21.34 -5.42 24.35
N VAL A 501 -22.65 -5.52 24.53
CA VAL A 501 -23.32 -5.06 25.76
C VAL A 501 -22.94 -5.94 26.96
N GLU A 502 -22.82 -7.25 26.77
CA GLU A 502 -22.32 -8.18 27.80
C GLU A 502 -20.89 -7.86 28.20
N HIS A 503 -20.00 -7.60 27.23
CA HIS A 503 -18.61 -7.20 27.47
C HIS A 503 -18.53 -5.92 28.30
N ARG A 504 -19.31 -4.88 27.94
CA ARG A 504 -19.40 -3.63 28.72
C ARG A 504 -19.78 -3.90 30.17
N LYS A 505 -20.83 -4.71 30.39
CA LYS A 505 -21.29 -5.07 31.74
C LYS A 505 -20.25 -5.86 32.53
N LYS A 506 -19.58 -6.83 31.88
CA LYS A 506 -18.56 -7.67 32.50
C LYS A 506 -17.37 -6.86 33.02
N HIS A 507 -16.99 -5.81 32.31
CA HIS A 507 -15.88 -4.93 32.67
C HIS A 507 -16.33 -3.67 33.44
N ASN A 508 -17.61 -3.55 33.82
CA ASN A 508 -18.19 -2.36 34.45
C ASN A 508 -17.85 -1.06 33.68
N ALA A 509 -17.79 -1.15 32.35
CA ALA A 509 -17.44 -0.01 31.52
C ALA A 509 -18.62 0.96 31.37
N ASP A 510 -18.35 2.27 31.43
CA ASP A 510 -19.36 3.32 31.26
C ASP A 510 -19.85 3.39 29.81
N PHE A 511 -18.93 3.19 28.85
CA PHE A 511 -19.19 3.31 27.42
C PHE A 511 -18.72 2.09 26.65
N SER A 512 -19.28 1.91 25.45
CA SER A 512 -18.86 0.89 24.48
C SER A 512 -18.44 1.57 23.19
N LEU A 513 -17.29 1.21 22.67
CA LEU A 513 -16.76 1.69 21.40
C LEU A 513 -16.43 0.50 20.51
N VAL A 514 -16.82 0.57 19.24
CA VAL A 514 -16.31 -0.34 18.23
C VAL A 514 -15.43 0.45 17.28
N VAL A 515 -14.20 -0.02 17.09
CA VAL A 515 -13.27 0.55 16.12
C VAL A 515 -13.12 -0.42 14.96
N GLY A 516 -13.37 0.08 13.75
CA GLY A 516 -13.26 -0.71 12.53
C GLY A 516 -12.73 0.12 11.38
N ARG A 517 -12.34 -0.52 10.29
CA ARG A 517 -11.81 0.20 9.12
C ARG A 517 -12.79 1.24 8.55
N GLU A 518 -14.05 0.83 8.39
CA GLU A 518 -15.18 1.62 7.87
C GLU A 518 -16.46 0.86 8.30
N PHE A 519 -17.61 1.53 8.41
CA PHE A 519 -18.89 0.87 8.72
C PHE A 519 -19.85 1.02 7.54
N GLN A 520 -20.47 -0.09 7.10
CA GLN A 520 -21.34 -0.11 5.92
C GLN A 520 -22.77 -0.54 6.25
N GLY A 521 -23.72 0.26 5.75
CA GLY A 521 -25.16 0.00 5.83
C GLY A 521 -25.86 0.73 6.98
N GLU A 522 -27.01 1.35 6.69
CA GLU A 522 -27.80 2.11 7.67
C GLU A 522 -28.20 1.28 8.90
N ARG A 523 -28.38 -0.03 8.71
CA ARG A 523 -28.79 -0.96 9.77
C ARG A 523 -27.73 -1.15 10.86
N VAL A 524 -26.43 -1.06 10.51
CA VAL A 524 -25.32 -1.10 11.47
C VAL A 524 -25.40 0.11 12.41
N ASN A 525 -25.61 1.30 11.85
CA ASN A 525 -25.75 2.53 12.62
C ASN A 525 -26.99 2.49 13.53
N GLN A 526 -28.15 2.08 12.99
CA GLN A 526 -29.39 1.94 13.78
C GLN A 526 -29.23 0.96 14.95
N ARG A 527 -28.59 -0.19 14.75
CA ARG A 527 -28.35 -1.16 15.82
C ARG A 527 -27.38 -0.63 16.87
N ALA A 528 -26.31 0.04 16.46
CA ALA A 528 -25.39 0.70 17.39
C ALA A 528 -26.10 1.74 18.26
N ILE A 529 -26.99 2.54 17.67
CA ILE A 529 -27.83 3.51 18.41
C ILE A 529 -28.71 2.79 19.44
N ASN A 530 -29.40 1.73 19.03
CA ASN A 530 -30.33 0.99 19.89
C ASN A 530 -29.65 0.31 21.08
N HIS A 531 -28.39 -0.12 20.93
CA HIS A 531 -27.63 -0.77 22.00
C HIS A 531 -26.73 0.20 22.79
N GLY A 532 -26.71 1.48 22.40
CA GLY A 532 -25.88 2.52 23.02
C GLY A 532 -24.39 2.26 22.86
N ILE A 533 -23.97 2.00 21.61
CA ILE A 533 -22.58 1.71 21.23
C ILE A 533 -22.11 2.79 20.25
N ALA A 534 -20.92 3.33 20.48
CA ALA A 534 -20.25 4.27 19.59
C ALA A 534 -19.46 3.51 18.51
N LEU A 535 -19.48 4.01 17.27
CA LEU A 535 -18.73 3.46 16.14
C LEU A 535 -17.73 4.49 15.65
N LEU A 536 -16.44 4.15 15.68
CA LEU A 536 -15.36 5.02 15.23
C LEU A 536 -14.57 4.31 14.14
N ASP A 537 -14.53 4.90 12.94
CA ASP A 537 -13.72 4.34 11.86
C ASP A 537 -12.24 4.75 11.98
N VAL A 538 -11.36 4.02 11.30
CA VAL A 538 -9.91 4.25 11.34
C VAL A 538 -9.55 5.65 10.80
N GLU A 539 -10.26 6.16 9.79
CA GLU A 539 -9.95 7.49 9.24
C GLU A 539 -10.26 8.60 10.25
N GLN A 540 -11.38 8.47 10.96
CA GLN A 540 -11.76 9.33 12.07
C GLN A 540 -10.79 9.22 13.25
N LEU A 541 -10.35 8.00 13.62
CA LEU A 541 -9.34 7.83 14.67
C LEU A 541 -8.00 8.48 14.30
N GLU A 542 -7.53 8.33 13.06
CA GLU A 542 -6.32 9.01 12.59
C GLU A 542 -6.44 10.53 12.66
N TYR A 543 -7.59 11.07 12.24
CA TYR A 543 -7.87 12.49 12.35
C TYR A 543 -7.85 12.95 13.81
N LEU A 544 -8.46 12.16 14.71
CA LEU A 544 -8.48 12.42 16.15
C LEU A 544 -7.07 12.48 16.76
N ILE A 545 -6.20 11.53 16.40
CA ILE A 545 -4.81 11.48 16.85
C ILE A 545 -4.04 12.72 16.35
N LYS A 546 -4.13 13.03 15.06
CA LYS A 546 -3.46 14.20 14.46
C LYS A 546 -3.91 15.51 15.13
N MET A 547 -5.21 15.65 15.39
CA MET A 547 -5.74 16.82 16.11
C MET A 547 -5.22 16.93 17.54
N HIS A 548 -5.10 15.81 18.26
CA HIS A 548 -4.60 15.79 19.64
C HIS A 548 -3.12 16.18 19.71
N LEU A 549 -2.32 15.74 18.74
CA LEU A 549 -0.90 16.08 18.66
C LEU A 549 -0.69 17.58 18.41
N GLU A 550 -1.57 18.22 17.63
CA GLU A 550 -1.51 19.66 17.39
C GLU A 550 -2.06 20.47 18.58
N VAL A 551 -3.18 20.04 19.17
CA VAL A 551 -3.84 20.71 20.29
C VAL A 551 -4.35 19.66 21.29
N PRO A 552 -3.58 19.37 22.36
CA PRO A 552 -3.93 18.34 23.32
C PRO A 552 -5.21 18.66 24.07
N LEU A 553 -6.17 17.73 24.00
CA LEU A 553 -7.44 17.83 24.72
C LEU A 553 -7.39 17.02 26.01
N LYS A 554 -8.07 17.52 27.05
CA LYS A 554 -8.28 16.78 28.30
C LYS A 554 -9.23 15.60 28.07
N SER A 555 -9.10 14.55 28.87
CA SER A 555 -9.95 13.34 28.78
C SER A 555 -11.45 13.64 28.80
N ASP A 556 -11.88 14.68 29.51
CA ASP A 556 -13.30 15.06 29.58
C ASP A 556 -13.88 15.54 28.22
N SER A 557 -13.05 16.12 27.35
CA SER A 557 -13.47 16.46 25.99
C SER A 557 -13.78 15.20 25.17
N TYR A 558 -12.96 14.15 25.32
CA TYR A 558 -13.17 12.86 24.67
C TYR A 558 -14.37 12.09 25.22
N ARG A 559 -14.78 12.33 26.48
CA ARG A 559 -16.03 11.78 27.04
C ARG A 559 -17.24 12.09 26.14
N LYS A 560 -17.27 13.27 25.53
CA LYS A 560 -18.33 13.69 24.60
C LYS A 560 -18.41 12.77 23.37
N LEU A 561 -17.28 12.24 22.90
CA LEU A 561 -17.24 11.27 21.80
C LEU A 561 -17.80 9.92 22.22
N PHE A 562 -17.30 9.38 23.34
CA PHE A 562 -17.70 8.05 23.82
C PHE A 562 -19.15 7.98 24.31
N SER A 563 -19.75 9.13 24.65
CA SER A 563 -21.16 9.23 25.02
C SER A 563 -22.11 9.19 23.82
N GLN A 564 -21.60 9.35 22.59
CA GLN A 564 -22.41 9.24 21.38
C GLN A 564 -22.84 7.80 21.14
N LYS A 565 -23.86 7.63 20.29
CA LYS A 565 -24.39 6.33 19.90
C LYS A 565 -24.47 6.29 18.38
N GLY A 566 -24.09 5.17 17.78
CA GLY A 566 -23.91 5.09 16.34
C GLY A 566 -22.57 5.65 15.88
N ILE A 567 -22.50 6.09 14.62
CA ILE A 567 -21.31 6.71 14.04
C ILE A 567 -20.95 7.97 14.83
N VAL A 568 -19.74 8.00 15.37
CA VAL A 568 -19.21 9.13 16.13
C VAL A 568 -19.01 10.32 15.19
N ASP A 569 -19.50 11.49 15.61
CA ASP A 569 -19.12 12.78 15.03
C ASP A 569 -18.01 13.40 15.86
N ILE A 570 -16.81 13.49 15.28
CA ILE A 570 -15.65 14.12 15.92
C ILE A 570 -15.81 15.63 16.08
N GLN A 571 -16.64 16.30 15.28
CA GLN A 571 -16.77 17.76 15.30
C GLN A 571 -17.24 18.32 16.65
N ILE A 572 -17.84 17.49 17.52
CA ILE A 572 -18.30 17.89 18.85
C ILE A 572 -17.17 18.36 19.77
N ILE A 573 -15.92 17.94 19.55
CA ILE A 573 -14.77 18.36 20.36
C ILE A 573 -14.04 19.57 19.77
N GLU A 574 -14.39 19.99 18.55
CA GLU A 574 -13.77 21.14 17.89
C GLU A 574 -14.04 22.44 18.65
N GLU A 575 -15.15 22.54 19.39
CA GLU A 575 -15.40 23.70 20.25
C GLU A 575 -14.39 23.78 21.40
N ASP A 576 -14.11 22.66 22.07
CA ASP A 576 -13.10 22.59 23.14
C ASP A 576 -11.71 22.90 22.57
N ARG A 577 -11.41 22.36 21.37
CA ARG A 577 -10.14 22.61 20.66
C ARG A 577 -9.98 24.09 20.29
N ARG A 578 -11.02 24.70 19.71
CA ARG A 578 -11.04 26.14 19.37
C ARG A 578 -10.84 27.01 20.59
N LYS A 579 -11.34 26.60 21.76
CA LYS A 579 -11.13 27.33 23.02
C LYS A 579 -9.64 27.34 23.39
N ILE A 580 -8.95 26.20 23.35
CA ILE A 580 -7.51 26.14 23.65
C ILE A 580 -6.70 26.98 22.66
N ILE A 581 -7.00 26.89 21.35
CA ILE A 581 -6.33 27.70 20.33
C ILE A 581 -6.56 29.20 20.59
N ARG A 582 -7.79 29.58 20.93
CA ARG A 582 -8.15 30.97 21.27
C ARG A 582 -7.38 31.44 22.50
N ASP A 583 -7.25 30.62 23.54
CA ASP A 583 -6.52 30.95 24.76
C ASP A 583 -5.02 31.18 24.44
N GLY A 584 -4.43 30.33 23.58
CA GLY A 584 -3.06 30.53 23.07
C GLY A 584 -2.89 31.82 22.25
N ASN A 585 -3.86 32.17 21.42
CA ASN A 585 -3.87 33.43 20.69
C ASN A 585 -4.01 34.65 21.62
N LEU A 586 -4.83 34.53 22.67
CA LEU A 586 -5.01 35.58 23.69
C LEU A 586 -3.71 35.80 24.46
N LEU A 587 -3.04 34.73 24.88
CA LEU A 587 -1.72 34.80 25.51
C LEU A 587 -0.74 35.57 24.62
N LYS A 588 -0.64 35.18 23.34
CA LYS A 588 0.26 35.83 22.38
C LYS A 588 -0.07 37.31 22.19
N ALA A 589 -1.36 37.64 22.07
CA ALA A 589 -1.80 39.01 21.85
C ALA A 589 -1.55 39.91 23.06
N ILE A 590 -1.80 39.42 24.28
CA ILE A 590 -1.54 40.16 25.52
C ILE A 590 -0.04 40.39 25.72
N MET A 591 0.79 39.35 25.55
CA MET A 591 2.25 39.51 25.68
C MET A 591 2.81 40.47 24.64
N LYS A 592 2.33 40.39 23.39
CA LYS A 592 2.72 41.31 22.34
C LYS A 592 2.31 42.75 22.68
N CYS A 593 1.07 42.94 23.14
CA CYS A 593 0.54 44.23 23.55
C CYS A 593 1.39 44.86 24.67
N LEU A 594 1.68 44.12 25.74
CA LEU A 594 2.50 44.62 26.84
C LEU A 594 3.94 44.93 26.41
N TYR A 595 4.51 44.10 25.54
CA TYR A 595 5.85 44.31 25.02
C TYR A 595 5.95 45.55 24.11
N GLU A 596 4.98 45.75 23.21
CA GLU A 596 4.97 46.91 22.29
C GLU A 596 4.77 48.23 23.03
N GLU A 597 3.97 48.23 24.10
CA GLU A 597 3.71 49.43 24.91
C GLU A 597 4.77 49.66 26.00
N SER A 598 5.75 48.76 26.16
CA SER A 598 6.75 48.82 27.25
C SER A 598 7.58 50.13 27.26
N ASP A 599 7.81 50.70 26.09
CA ASP A 599 8.60 51.93 25.91
C ASP A 599 7.74 53.20 25.78
N ASP A 600 6.42 53.11 26.01
CA ASP A 600 5.52 54.25 25.88
C ASP A 600 5.78 55.31 26.98
N PRO A 601 6.11 56.56 26.61
CA PRO A 601 6.47 57.59 27.59
C PRO A 601 5.32 58.07 28.49
N LEU A 602 4.06 57.81 28.12
CA LEU A 602 2.89 58.27 28.87
C LEU A 602 2.46 57.26 29.93
N THR A 603 2.43 55.97 29.55
CA THR A 603 2.01 54.86 30.41
C THR A 603 3.16 54.20 31.16
N GLU A 604 4.41 54.51 30.79
CA GLU A 604 5.63 53.90 31.32
C GLU A 604 5.59 52.35 31.25
N GLY A 605 4.90 51.82 30.23
CA GLY A 605 4.74 50.38 30.02
C GLY A 605 3.73 49.68 30.93
N ILE A 606 3.00 50.41 31.77
CA ILE A 606 1.99 49.86 32.69
C ILE A 606 0.59 49.99 32.07
N MET A 607 -0.11 48.87 31.95
CA MET A 607 -1.45 48.81 31.36
C MET A 607 -2.50 48.15 32.25
N GLN A 608 -3.70 48.69 32.21
CA GLN A 608 -4.90 48.14 32.82
C GLN A 608 -5.61 47.14 31.88
N PRO A 609 -6.35 46.15 32.41
CA PRO A 609 -7.10 45.20 31.59
C PRO A 609 -8.08 45.85 30.59
N LYS A 610 -8.60 47.04 30.92
CA LYS A 610 -9.49 47.80 30.02
C LYS A 610 -8.74 48.39 28.83
N GLU A 611 -7.50 48.83 29.00
CA GLU A 611 -6.66 49.39 27.94
C GLU A 611 -6.22 48.28 26.98
N ILE A 612 -5.79 47.14 27.55
CA ILE A 612 -5.51 45.92 26.78
C ILE A 612 -6.74 45.50 25.97
N TYR A 613 -7.94 45.48 26.57
CA TYR A 613 -9.17 45.21 25.82
C TYR A 613 -9.38 46.19 24.65
N LEU A 614 -9.14 47.49 24.86
CA LEU A 614 -9.30 48.51 23.82
C LEU A 614 -8.32 48.34 22.66
N LEU A 615 -7.10 47.86 22.92
CA LEU A 615 -6.10 47.58 21.90
C LEU A 615 -6.41 46.28 21.15
N LEU A 616 -6.90 45.26 21.86
CA LEU A 616 -7.26 43.98 21.27
C LEU A 616 -8.56 44.02 20.46
N LYS A 617 -9.49 44.94 20.77
CA LYS A 617 -10.85 44.92 20.16
C LYS A 617 -10.87 45.12 18.64
N ASN A 618 -9.83 45.70 18.07
CA ASN A 618 -9.73 45.97 16.64
C ASN A 618 -8.83 44.97 15.90
N GLN A 619 -8.29 43.96 16.59
CA GLN A 619 -7.43 42.97 15.96
C GLN A 619 -8.25 41.88 15.26
N SER A 620 -7.91 41.61 13.99
CA SER A 620 -8.59 40.59 13.18
C SER A 620 -8.34 39.14 13.63
N ILE A 621 -7.44 38.93 14.59
CA ILE A 621 -7.09 37.60 15.11
C ILE A 621 -8.21 36.97 15.95
N PHE A 622 -9.14 37.76 16.49
CA PHE A 622 -10.26 37.27 17.30
C PHE A 622 -11.58 37.34 16.54
N LYS A 623 -12.17 36.19 16.23
CA LYS A 623 -13.53 36.12 15.66
C LYS A 623 -14.62 36.57 16.64
N THR A 624 -14.40 36.31 17.93
CA THR A 624 -15.24 36.78 19.03
C THR A 624 -14.31 37.51 20.00
N LEU A 625 -14.68 38.72 20.41
CA LEU A 625 -13.83 39.56 21.24
C LEU A 625 -13.48 38.89 22.59
N PRO A 626 -12.25 39.07 23.11
CA PRO A 626 -11.92 38.64 24.46
C PRO A 626 -12.66 39.50 25.49
N THR A 627 -13.20 38.89 26.52
CA THR A 627 -13.82 39.62 27.64
C THR A 627 -12.76 40.17 28.59
N ILE A 628 -13.11 41.19 29.39
CA ILE A 628 -12.20 41.73 30.42
C ILE A 628 -11.82 40.65 31.44
N ASP A 629 -12.74 39.73 31.75
CA ASP A 629 -12.47 38.65 32.70
C ASP A 629 -11.52 37.60 32.11
N GLU A 630 -11.65 37.27 30.81
CA GLU A 630 -10.67 36.40 30.11
C GLU A 630 -9.27 37.04 30.11
N ILE A 631 -9.19 38.36 29.87
CA ILE A 631 -7.92 39.10 29.90
C ILE A 631 -7.32 39.06 31.32
N LYS A 632 -8.11 39.31 32.36
CA LYS A 632 -7.64 39.24 33.76
C LYS A 632 -7.14 37.85 34.12
N GLN A 633 -7.88 36.80 33.78
CA GLN A 633 -7.45 35.41 34.04
C GLN A 633 -6.12 35.09 33.35
N MET A 634 -5.94 35.55 32.11
CA MET A 634 -4.68 35.35 31.39
C MET A 634 -3.52 36.15 32.01
N LEU A 635 -3.77 37.39 32.43
CA LEU A 635 -2.78 38.22 33.13
C LEU A 635 -2.39 37.61 34.49
N GLU A 636 -3.34 37.10 35.26
CA GLU A 636 -3.10 36.36 36.52
C GLU A 636 -2.26 35.10 36.26
N PHE A 637 -2.55 34.35 35.19
CA PHE A 637 -1.75 33.19 34.80
C PHE A 637 -0.31 33.57 34.43
N LEU A 638 -0.12 34.60 33.62
CA LEU A 638 1.19 35.05 33.14
C LEU A 638 2.04 35.74 34.22
N SER A 639 1.39 36.31 35.23
CA SER A 639 2.03 36.91 36.42
C SER A 639 2.25 35.91 37.56
N SER A 640 1.72 34.69 37.46
CA SER A 640 1.98 33.60 38.40
C SER A 640 3.49 33.41 38.60
N PRO A 641 3.98 33.15 39.82
CA PRO A 641 5.40 32.91 40.06
C PRO A 641 6.03 31.78 39.22
N LEU A 642 5.22 30.84 38.74
CA LEU A 642 5.66 29.74 37.87
C LEU A 642 5.92 30.21 36.43
N ILE A 643 5.14 31.17 35.92
CA ILE A 643 5.32 31.71 34.56
C ILE A 643 6.14 33.00 34.61
N GLY A 644 5.79 33.97 35.45
CA GLY A 644 6.60 35.14 35.80
C GLY A 644 7.05 35.96 34.58
N CYS A 645 6.19 36.13 33.59
CA CYS A 645 6.46 36.91 32.37
C CYS A 645 5.88 38.32 32.43
N ILE A 646 4.95 38.54 33.35
CA ILE A 646 4.26 39.82 33.57
C ILE A 646 4.44 40.23 35.03
N GLY A 647 4.73 41.50 35.26
CA GLY A 647 4.77 42.12 36.58
C GLY A 647 3.44 42.78 36.91
N ILE A 648 3.13 42.87 38.21
CA ILE A 648 1.90 43.50 38.72
C ILE A 648 2.29 44.68 39.61
N THR A 649 1.66 45.84 39.39
CA THR A 649 1.67 46.99 40.30
C THR A 649 0.24 47.31 40.77
N LYS A 650 0.09 48.35 41.60
CA LYS A 650 -1.24 48.88 41.92
C LYS A 650 -1.90 49.56 40.71
N GLU A 651 -1.10 50.08 39.78
CA GLU A 651 -1.59 50.77 38.58
C GLU A 651 -1.77 49.86 37.35
N GLY A 652 -1.43 48.57 37.40
CA GLY A 652 -1.71 47.66 36.29
C GLY A 652 -0.67 46.54 36.12
N TYR A 653 -0.51 46.11 34.88
CA TYR A 653 0.37 45.02 34.46
C TYR A 653 1.41 45.53 33.48
N TYR A 654 2.62 44.98 33.52
CA TYR A 654 3.72 45.35 32.61
C TYR A 654 4.51 44.10 32.21
N ALA A 655 5.19 44.15 31.07
CA ALA A 655 6.03 43.04 30.63
C ALA A 655 7.32 42.97 31.48
N LEU A 656 7.64 41.81 32.04
CA LEU A 656 8.96 41.53 32.63
C LEU A 656 9.93 40.94 31.60
N GLY A 657 9.38 40.40 30.50
CA GLY A 657 10.12 39.79 29.41
C GLY A 657 9.24 39.65 28.17
N SER A 658 9.82 39.07 27.13
CA SER A 658 9.19 38.82 25.84
C SER A 658 8.35 37.53 25.84
N LEU A 659 7.63 37.30 24.73
CA LEU A 659 6.97 36.01 24.48
C LEU A 659 7.94 34.82 24.48
N ILE A 660 9.22 35.06 24.12
CA ILE A 660 10.25 34.02 24.04
C ILE A 660 10.57 33.49 25.44
N ASP A 661 10.59 34.36 26.45
CA ASP A 661 10.85 33.98 27.84
C ASP A 661 9.74 33.06 28.39
N ALA A 662 8.48 33.33 28.01
CA ALA A 662 7.36 32.44 28.33
C ALA A 662 7.52 31.07 27.65
N ALA A 663 7.89 31.05 26.37
CA ALA A 663 8.08 29.81 25.62
C ALA A 663 9.20 28.94 26.21
N GLN A 664 10.32 29.53 26.62
CA GLN A 664 11.43 28.81 27.27
C GLN A 664 11.00 28.15 28.59
N LYS A 665 10.16 28.82 29.38
CA LYS A 665 9.63 28.23 30.62
C LYS A 665 8.68 27.08 30.35
N PHE A 666 7.80 27.21 29.34
CA PHE A 666 6.94 26.10 28.92
C PHE A 666 7.75 24.89 28.42
N ASP A 667 8.82 25.12 27.66
CA ASP A 667 9.73 24.06 27.21
C ASP A 667 10.42 23.37 28.39
N PHE A 668 10.93 24.13 29.37
CA PHE A 668 11.50 23.58 30.59
C PHE A 668 10.50 22.70 31.36
N TYR A 669 9.26 23.16 31.53
CA TYR A 669 8.23 22.37 32.20
C TYR A 669 7.82 21.12 31.42
N LEU A 670 7.82 21.19 30.09
CA LEU A 670 7.59 20.03 29.24
C LEU A 670 8.67 18.98 29.49
N LYS A 671 9.95 19.36 29.41
CA LYS A 671 11.11 18.48 29.67
C LYS A 671 11.05 17.84 31.06
N ALA A 672 10.75 18.64 32.08
CA ALA A 672 10.59 18.15 33.45
C ALA A 672 9.43 17.15 33.63
N CYS A 673 8.45 17.13 32.72
CA CYS A 673 7.35 16.16 32.71
C CYS A 673 7.62 14.92 31.85
N THR A 674 8.64 14.95 30.99
CA THR A 674 8.95 13.87 30.03
C THR A 674 10.22 13.09 30.37
N GLU A 675 11.16 13.69 31.12
CA GLU A 675 12.34 12.98 31.63
C GLU A 675 11.93 12.00 32.75
N ASN A 676 11.99 10.71 32.45
CA ASN A 676 11.91 9.58 33.39
C ASN A 676 13.17 8.73 33.27
#